data_AF-A0A1R0XSW7-F1
#
_entry.id   AF-A0A1R0XSW7-F1
#
_cell.length_a   1.000
_cell.length_b   1.000
_cell.length_c   1.000
_cell.angle_alpha   90.00
_cell.angle_beta   90.00
_cell.angle_gamma   90.00
#
_symmetry.space_group_name_H-M   'P 1'
#
loop_
_entity.id
_entity.type
_entity.pdbx_description
1 polymer ?
#
loop_
_entity_poly.entity_id
_entity_poly.type
_entity_poly.pdbx_seq_one_letter_code
_entity_poly.pdbx_strand_id
1 'polypeptide(L)'
;MNHKRLFNEGWEFAKSTLEVTDGEFLDFHTVDLPHDWLIYNTLDLYEDSIGWYRKRFIKEKDDKQRLLCFDGIYMDSEIYVNHQWVGEWKYGYSSFEYEITDMLIDGENEILVKVVHQSPNSRWYSGAGIYRNVWLKTRDSSHIVTDGIYIHTVQEDSEWRVEVDTDVNITEEMRLSQTILHQDRVIKTCVEKLSAGEKTQAPSRVSQVLSVDTPLLWSPDEPHLYQLKTELQYMASDQGSEEVWRTIEVVTQRIGFRTIELDPQEGMLLNGLKIKLNGVCEHHDLGALGSAFNTAALRRRLKILKDMGVNAVRTAHNMPAAELMDLADEMGLLVVSEAFDMWERSKTSYDYARFFKDWALRDVCSWVMRDRNHPSLLMWSIGNEIYDTHADERGQEITSMLMEAVVQYDPRGNGKVTIGSNYMPWENAQKCADIVKVAGYNYAEKYYHQHHAEHPDWIIYGSETASIVQSRGIYHFPFERSILADDDEQCSALGNSSTSWGAKSAEACIIAERDAAFSLGQFIWTGFDYIGEPTPYHTKNSYFGQMDTATFKKDSYYIYQSAWTNYKSNPMVHILTYWDFNPGQMIDVRVCSNAPKIELQFNGETVGTYDIDHEHGTQLAGWWKIPYEPGELKAIAYNEAGQIIAVDIRESFGDASRICLKADKDTLLADGTDLIFVEITMEDQMGHTVENANNRVQVQVNGAGRLIGLDNGDSTDYDPYKGTSRRLFSGKLMAIVAASLEAGTITVEVTSGGIEGSKLQLQSLPVPDRRVGISANTRNLDMPCVLGNEEEIPLRKIEIVSHSGQQFNESRREMIVSANLYPVDTSYSEVAWSIVNDAGIESNLARIESFGKEAKITALGDGNFRVRCMSKNGTEKTKLISQLEFTAGGLGTAFKDPYGFISGGLYDEFKGEVGNGNERGVATSRDGETQVAYREIDFGPYGSDLITIPLFALSNEAYELQIWEGMPDEENSELLADVIYQKESQWNVYQEATYRLSKRLTGISSICFVLQKKVHIKGFSFVKKNRAFEQNQAVDCDRIYGDTFTIAEQGVEGIGNNVSLVFEQMDFITEGASRLVIYGRSPIDKNTIHIRFEEGEESNHQLIEFTQSDGYVERVFELEKVTGEQRVTFIFLPGSQFDFGWFRFER
;
A
#
# COMPACT_ATOMS: atom_id res chain seq x y z
N MET A 1 0.44 -20.78 45.38
CA MET A 1 0.00 -19.55 44.69
C MET A 1 0.43 -19.65 43.24
N ASN A 2 -0.57 -19.79 42.39
CA ASN A 2 -0.48 -19.82 40.94
C ASN A 2 -0.10 -18.43 40.47
N HIS A 3 0.85 -18.35 39.55
CA HIS A 3 1.33 -17.07 39.05
C HIS A 3 1.79 -17.19 37.60
N LYS A 4 1.58 -16.11 36.83
CA LYS A 4 2.09 -15.90 35.48
C LYS A 4 3.20 -14.84 35.57
N ARG A 5 4.41 -15.19 35.14
CA ARG A 5 5.58 -14.29 35.16
C ARG A 5 6.04 -14.02 33.73
N LEU A 6 6.33 -12.76 33.41
CA LEU A 6 6.95 -12.38 32.14
C LEU A 6 8.33 -13.05 32.05
N PHE A 7 8.68 -13.55 30.86
CA PHE A 7 9.84 -14.40 30.66
C PHE A 7 10.65 -14.02 29.41
N ASN A 8 10.72 -12.71 29.13
CA ASN A 8 11.40 -12.15 27.97
C ASN A 8 12.90 -11.91 28.19
N GLU A 9 13.38 -11.92 29.43
CA GLU A 9 14.80 -11.66 29.71
C GLU A 9 15.68 -12.87 29.35
N GLY A 10 16.95 -12.64 29.01
CA GLY A 10 17.97 -13.70 28.94
C GLY A 10 17.72 -14.76 27.86
N TRP A 11 17.18 -14.35 26.71
CA TRP A 11 17.14 -15.16 25.49
C TRP A 11 18.36 -14.89 24.62
N GLU A 12 18.70 -15.87 23.81
CA GLU A 12 19.73 -15.80 22.78
C GLU A 12 19.12 -16.20 21.43
N PHE A 13 19.66 -15.69 20.34
CA PHE A 13 19.19 -15.89 18.98
C PHE A 13 20.33 -16.36 18.06
N ALA A 14 19.99 -17.23 17.13
CA ALA A 14 20.82 -17.59 15.99
C ALA A 14 19.95 -17.73 14.73
N LYS A 15 20.50 -17.40 13.57
CA LYS A 15 19.81 -17.53 12.26
C LYS A 15 20.51 -18.59 11.41
N SER A 16 19.74 -19.41 10.71
CA SER A 16 20.25 -20.41 9.76
C SER A 16 19.44 -20.43 8.47
N THR A 17 19.92 -21.17 7.46
CA THR A 17 19.15 -21.47 6.24
C THR A 17 18.04 -22.49 6.54
N LEU A 18 17.10 -22.64 5.59
CA LEU A 18 16.00 -23.62 5.67
C LEU A 18 16.44 -25.09 5.68
N GLU A 19 17.70 -25.38 5.31
CA GLU A 19 18.25 -26.74 5.26
C GLU A 19 18.69 -27.28 6.63
N VAL A 20 18.89 -26.38 7.61
CA VAL A 20 19.38 -26.76 8.93
C VAL A 20 18.24 -27.33 9.78
N THR A 21 18.37 -28.59 10.17
CA THR A 21 17.35 -29.30 10.96
C THR A 21 17.62 -29.29 12.46
N ASP A 22 18.85 -28.98 12.88
CA ASP A 22 19.29 -28.95 14.27
C ASP A 22 20.10 -27.68 14.55
N GLY A 23 19.65 -26.91 15.53
CA GLY A 23 20.23 -25.63 15.93
C GLY A 23 21.28 -25.71 17.04
N GLU A 24 21.59 -26.90 17.60
CA GLU A 24 22.42 -27.03 18.81
C GLU A 24 23.81 -26.36 18.67
N PHE A 25 24.42 -26.46 17.49
CA PHE A 25 25.78 -25.98 17.21
C PHE A 25 25.84 -24.58 16.57
N LEU A 26 24.72 -23.85 16.54
CA LEU A 26 24.71 -22.49 16.01
C LEU A 26 25.38 -21.50 16.97
N ASP A 27 25.87 -20.39 16.42
CA ASP A 27 26.45 -19.30 17.20
C ASP A 27 25.35 -18.35 17.68
N PHE A 28 25.02 -18.45 18.97
CA PHE A 28 23.95 -17.71 19.60
C PHE A 28 24.44 -16.39 20.20
N HIS A 29 23.69 -15.32 20.01
CA HIS A 29 23.94 -14.01 20.63
C HIS A 29 22.73 -13.54 21.43
N THR A 30 22.95 -12.77 22.49
CA THR A 30 21.87 -12.25 23.34
C THR A 30 20.90 -11.36 22.55
N VAL A 31 19.61 -11.51 22.84
CA VAL A 31 18.55 -10.70 22.24
C VAL A 31 17.53 -10.27 23.29
N ASP A 32 16.89 -9.11 23.09
CA ASP A 32 15.72 -8.72 23.87
C ASP A 32 14.45 -9.24 23.20
N LEU A 33 13.54 -9.84 23.97
CA LEU A 33 12.18 -10.12 23.51
C LEU A 33 11.21 -9.00 23.94
N PRO A 34 10.21 -8.65 23.11
CA PRO A 34 9.90 -9.27 21.81
C PRO A 34 10.90 -8.94 20.70
N HIS A 35 11.08 -9.86 19.74
CA HIS A 35 12.11 -9.77 18.71
C HIS A 35 11.58 -10.11 17.31
N ASP A 36 11.95 -9.26 16.36
CA ASP A 36 11.78 -9.44 14.92
C ASP A 36 13.18 -9.41 14.29
N TRP A 37 13.64 -10.51 13.69
CA TRP A 37 14.99 -10.52 13.13
C TRP A 37 15.06 -9.90 11.72
N LEU A 38 13.96 -9.85 10.98
CA LEU A 38 13.96 -9.36 9.59
C LEU A 38 14.12 -7.85 9.53
N ILE A 39 13.61 -7.12 10.54
CA ILE A 39 13.62 -5.64 10.56
C ILE A 39 15.03 -5.04 10.55
N TYR A 40 16.05 -5.83 10.89
CA TYR A 40 17.45 -5.41 10.90
C TYR A 40 18.05 -5.30 9.50
N ASN A 41 17.43 -5.88 8.46
CA ASN A 41 17.89 -5.80 7.08
C ASN A 41 16.81 -5.27 6.14
N THR A 42 16.77 -3.95 5.97
CA THR A 42 15.79 -3.26 5.10
C THR A 42 15.91 -3.65 3.62
N LEU A 43 17.05 -4.20 3.18
CA LEU A 43 17.24 -4.69 1.81
C LEU A 43 16.67 -6.10 1.57
N ASP A 44 16.39 -6.86 2.63
CA ASP A 44 15.91 -8.24 2.54
C ASP A 44 14.92 -8.56 3.67
N LEU A 45 13.82 -7.81 3.70
CA LEU A 45 12.76 -7.93 4.72
C LEU A 45 11.94 -9.23 4.63
N TYR A 46 12.24 -10.10 3.66
CA TYR A 46 11.49 -11.32 3.39
C TYR A 46 12.40 -12.56 3.24
N GLU A 47 13.60 -12.49 3.82
CA GLU A 47 14.62 -13.55 3.75
C GLU A 47 14.10 -14.92 4.21
N ASP A 48 14.31 -15.94 3.38
CA ASP A 48 14.10 -17.35 3.72
C ASP A 48 15.10 -17.81 4.78
N SER A 49 14.63 -18.06 6.00
CA SER A 49 15.50 -18.39 7.12
C SER A 49 14.79 -19.13 8.26
N ILE A 50 15.58 -19.78 9.10
CA ILE A 50 15.12 -20.32 10.38
C ILE A 50 15.75 -19.49 11.51
N GLY A 51 14.90 -18.99 12.39
CA GLY A 51 15.29 -18.37 13.64
C GLY A 51 15.29 -19.39 14.77
N TRP A 52 16.40 -19.46 15.51
CA TRP A 52 16.55 -20.32 16.68
C TRP A 52 16.68 -19.44 17.91
N TYR A 53 15.81 -19.64 18.88
CA TYR A 53 15.83 -18.94 20.15
C TYR A 53 16.18 -19.91 21.27
N ARG A 54 17.18 -19.55 22.08
CA ARG A 54 17.63 -20.36 23.21
C ARG A 54 17.49 -19.60 24.50
N LYS A 55 17.02 -20.29 25.54
CA LYS A 55 17.00 -19.76 26.90
C LYS A 55 17.45 -20.81 27.89
N ARG A 56 18.42 -20.45 28.72
CA ARG A 56 18.85 -21.26 29.86
C ARG A 56 18.38 -20.64 31.16
N PHE A 57 17.89 -21.48 32.07
CA PHE A 57 17.47 -21.04 33.39
C PHE A 57 17.63 -22.16 34.42
N ILE A 58 17.88 -21.78 35.67
CA ILE A 58 18.01 -22.73 36.77
C ILE A 58 16.65 -22.92 37.45
N LYS A 59 16.29 -24.17 37.72
CA LYS A 59 15.08 -24.54 38.45
C LYS A 59 15.32 -25.74 39.35
N GLU A 60 14.80 -25.68 40.56
CA GLU A 60 14.60 -26.86 41.42
C GLU A 60 13.24 -27.47 41.07
N LYS A 61 13.18 -28.75 40.74
CA LYS A 61 11.93 -29.42 40.37
C LYS A 61 10.99 -29.44 41.58
N ASP A 62 9.72 -29.15 41.34
CA ASP A 62 8.65 -29.23 42.33
C ASP A 62 7.40 -29.86 41.69
N ASP A 63 6.40 -30.18 42.52
CA ASP A 63 5.18 -30.87 42.07
C ASP A 63 4.18 -29.93 41.35
N LYS A 64 4.56 -28.69 41.05
CA LYS A 64 3.66 -27.72 40.43
C LYS A 64 3.76 -27.79 38.91
N GLN A 65 2.63 -27.62 38.25
CA GLN A 65 2.54 -27.54 36.80
C GLN A 65 3.32 -26.32 36.27
N ARG A 66 4.08 -26.50 35.18
CA ARG A 66 4.74 -25.42 34.45
C ARG A 66 4.24 -25.34 33.02
N LEU A 67 3.73 -24.17 32.66
CA LEU A 67 3.25 -23.86 31.32
C LEU A 67 4.13 -22.76 30.73
N LEU A 68 4.64 -23.00 29.52
CA LEU A 68 5.31 -22.02 28.69
C LEU A 68 4.28 -21.43 27.74
N CYS A 69 3.99 -20.13 27.86
CA CYS A 69 2.96 -19.44 27.08
C CYS A 69 3.61 -18.43 26.13
N PHE A 70 3.15 -18.41 24.89
CA PHE A 70 3.56 -17.45 23.87
C PHE A 70 2.35 -16.65 23.41
N ASP A 71 2.48 -15.32 23.42
CA ASP A 71 1.40 -14.46 22.94
C ASP A 71 1.36 -14.39 21.39
N GLY A 72 2.47 -14.76 20.73
CA GLY A 72 2.58 -14.95 19.28
C GLY A 72 4.03 -15.21 18.83
N ILE A 73 4.19 -16.14 17.88
CA ILE A 73 5.46 -16.44 17.20
C ILE A 73 5.18 -16.53 15.71
N TYR A 74 5.83 -15.70 14.89
CA TYR A 74 5.65 -15.75 13.44
C TYR A 74 6.84 -16.45 12.77
N MET A 75 6.67 -17.62 12.14
CA MET A 75 5.56 -18.57 12.26
C MET A 75 6.09 -20.02 12.21
N ASP A 76 5.20 -21.02 12.13
CA ASP A 76 5.56 -22.44 11.99
C ASP A 76 6.64 -22.88 13.00
N SER A 77 6.27 -22.75 14.27
CA SER A 77 7.20 -22.89 15.40
C SER A 77 7.23 -24.30 15.97
N GLU A 78 8.40 -24.73 16.44
CA GLU A 78 8.63 -25.97 17.18
C GLU A 78 9.37 -25.68 18.50
N ILE A 79 8.97 -26.35 19.59
CA ILE A 79 9.50 -26.10 20.94
C ILE A 79 10.14 -27.35 21.51
N TYR A 80 11.32 -27.17 22.08
CA TYR A 80 12.08 -28.20 22.76
C TYR A 80 12.48 -27.74 24.16
N VAL A 81 12.45 -28.67 25.11
CA VAL A 81 12.95 -28.47 26.47
C VAL A 81 13.91 -29.60 26.80
N ASN A 82 15.14 -29.26 27.16
CA ASN A 82 16.22 -30.22 27.41
C ASN A 82 16.35 -31.27 26.28
N HIS A 83 16.35 -30.79 25.03
CA HIS A 83 16.39 -31.58 23.79
C HIS A 83 15.20 -32.52 23.55
N GLN A 84 14.15 -32.44 24.37
CA GLN A 84 12.90 -33.18 24.17
C GLN A 84 11.88 -32.30 23.45
N TRP A 85 11.27 -32.82 22.39
CA TRP A 85 10.20 -32.14 21.68
C TRP A 85 8.95 -32.02 22.56
N VAL A 86 8.41 -30.80 22.66
CA VAL A 86 7.23 -30.49 23.47
C VAL A 86 5.99 -30.32 22.59
N GLY A 87 6.13 -29.63 21.46
CA GLY A 87 5.00 -29.27 20.62
C GLY A 87 5.37 -28.38 19.44
N GLU A 88 4.38 -28.08 18.61
CA GLU A 88 4.48 -27.19 17.45
C GLU A 88 3.26 -26.28 17.36
N TRP A 89 3.43 -25.06 16.86
CA TRP A 89 2.32 -24.15 16.63
C TRP A 89 2.47 -23.42 15.31
N LYS A 90 1.47 -23.55 14.43
CA LYS A 90 1.58 -23.17 13.01
C LYS A 90 1.22 -21.72 12.72
N TYR A 91 0.13 -21.23 13.30
CA TYR A 91 -0.34 -19.88 13.02
C TYR A 91 0.50 -18.82 13.73
N GLY A 92 0.75 -17.71 13.04
CA GLY A 92 1.68 -16.68 13.52
C GLY A 92 1.11 -15.70 14.55
N TYR A 93 -0.21 -15.67 14.75
CA TYR A 93 -0.89 -14.57 15.43
C TYR A 93 -1.74 -14.96 16.64
N SER A 94 -2.04 -16.25 16.81
CA SER A 94 -2.73 -16.79 17.98
C SER A 94 -1.77 -16.99 19.14
N SER A 95 -2.31 -16.90 20.35
CA SER A 95 -1.59 -17.23 21.58
C SER A 95 -1.69 -18.73 21.86
N PHE A 96 -0.68 -19.32 22.49
CA PHE A 96 -0.72 -20.75 22.84
C PHE A 96 0.15 -21.06 24.06
N GLU A 97 -0.08 -22.22 24.66
CA GLU A 97 0.72 -22.69 25.79
C GLU A 97 0.99 -24.19 25.73
N TYR A 98 2.15 -24.59 26.25
CA TYR A 98 2.52 -25.99 26.43
C TYR A 98 2.92 -26.26 27.87
N GLU A 99 2.49 -27.41 28.38
CA GLU A 99 3.00 -27.93 29.64
C GLU A 99 4.40 -28.51 29.44
N ILE A 100 5.35 -28.07 30.27
CA ILE A 100 6.76 -28.49 30.22
C ILE A 100 7.21 -29.18 31.52
N THR A 101 6.31 -29.41 32.48
CA THR A 101 6.62 -29.90 33.83
C THR A 101 7.51 -31.14 33.83
N ASP A 102 7.16 -32.14 33.01
CA ASP A 102 7.85 -33.44 32.99
C ASP A 102 9.24 -33.37 32.35
N MET A 103 9.44 -32.44 31.42
CA MET A 103 10.71 -32.23 30.72
C MET A 103 11.74 -31.48 31.56
N LEU A 104 11.32 -30.78 32.62
CA LEU A 104 12.22 -30.05 33.50
C LEU A 104 13.00 -30.97 34.44
N ILE A 105 14.26 -30.60 34.70
CA ILE A 105 15.19 -31.27 35.61
C ILE A 105 15.62 -30.34 36.74
N ASP A 106 16.14 -30.92 37.83
CA ASP A 106 16.84 -30.17 38.87
C ASP A 106 18.14 -29.58 38.30
N GLY A 107 18.29 -28.26 38.44
CA GLY A 107 19.46 -27.52 37.97
C GLY A 107 19.18 -26.70 36.71
N GLU A 108 20.13 -26.68 35.79
CA GLU A 108 20.03 -25.91 34.54
C GLU A 108 19.09 -26.62 33.56
N ASN A 109 18.18 -25.83 32.98
CA ASN A 109 17.25 -26.26 31.94
C ASN A 109 17.44 -25.38 30.71
N GLU A 110 17.28 -25.98 29.53
CA GLU A 110 17.35 -25.29 28.25
C GLU A 110 16.02 -25.36 27.52
N ILE A 111 15.54 -24.21 27.04
CA ILE A 111 14.44 -24.10 26.08
C ILE A 111 15.05 -23.71 24.74
N LEU A 112 14.68 -24.44 23.69
CA LEU A 112 15.01 -24.11 22.31
C LEU A 112 13.71 -23.96 21.51
N VAL A 113 13.57 -22.86 20.79
CA VAL A 113 12.44 -22.59 19.89
C VAL A 113 12.96 -22.41 18.48
N LYS A 114 12.45 -23.21 17.56
CA LYS A 114 12.72 -23.11 16.13
C LYS A 114 11.55 -22.38 15.48
N VAL A 115 11.84 -21.38 14.65
CA VAL A 115 10.85 -20.55 13.95
C VAL A 115 11.18 -20.52 12.48
N VAL A 116 10.27 -20.98 11.62
CA VAL A 116 10.52 -21.08 10.18
C VAL A 116 9.88 -19.88 9.47
N HIS A 117 10.70 -19.12 8.76
CA HIS A 117 10.23 -18.07 7.85
C HIS A 117 10.58 -18.45 6.41
N GLN A 118 9.55 -18.68 5.60
CA GLN A 118 9.69 -18.97 4.17
C GLN A 118 8.72 -18.11 3.38
N SER A 119 9.25 -17.31 2.44
CA SER A 119 8.52 -16.33 1.67
C SER A 119 8.16 -16.86 0.27
N PRO A 120 7.02 -16.47 -0.34
CA PRO A 120 5.98 -15.60 0.21
C PRO A 120 4.98 -16.36 1.10
N ASN A 121 4.86 -15.97 2.37
CA ASN A 121 3.90 -16.49 3.37
C ASN A 121 2.87 -15.44 3.84
N SER A 122 2.95 -14.21 3.34
CA SER A 122 2.09 -13.08 3.73
C SER A 122 2.01 -12.07 2.58
N ARG A 123 0.92 -11.30 2.51
CA ARG A 123 0.75 -10.17 1.57
C ARG A 123 1.38 -8.87 2.09
N TRP A 124 1.46 -8.73 3.41
CA TRP A 124 2.10 -7.61 4.12
C TRP A 124 3.35 -8.08 4.87
N TYR A 125 4.12 -7.17 5.44
CA TYR A 125 5.25 -7.53 6.30
C TYR A 125 4.77 -8.21 7.59
N SER A 126 5.06 -9.50 7.72
CA SER A 126 4.77 -10.26 8.94
C SER A 126 5.76 -10.00 10.06
N GLY A 127 7.01 -9.66 9.69
CA GLY A 127 8.17 -9.90 10.55
C GLY A 127 8.42 -11.39 10.76
N ALA A 128 9.46 -11.72 11.54
CA ALA A 128 9.72 -13.10 11.92
C ALA A 128 10.37 -13.22 13.30
N GLY A 129 9.89 -14.17 14.11
CA GLY A 129 10.40 -14.41 15.45
C GLY A 129 9.35 -14.44 16.55
N ILE A 130 9.85 -14.41 17.79
CA ILE A 130 9.03 -14.27 18.99
C ILE A 130 8.72 -12.77 19.17
N TYR A 131 7.83 -12.27 18.31
CA TYR A 131 7.52 -10.84 18.19
C TYR A 131 6.50 -10.34 19.23
N ARG A 132 5.94 -11.23 20.07
CA ARG A 132 5.14 -10.89 21.27
C ARG A 132 5.73 -11.53 22.54
N ASN A 133 5.12 -11.24 23.68
CA ASN A 133 5.63 -11.65 24.99
C ASN A 133 5.62 -13.18 25.19
N VAL A 134 6.58 -13.65 26.00
CA VAL A 134 6.66 -15.01 26.51
C VAL A 134 6.41 -15.00 28.02
N TRP A 135 5.68 -15.99 28.51
CA TRP A 135 5.35 -16.11 29.92
C TRP A 135 5.65 -17.50 30.45
N LEU A 136 6.12 -17.57 31.70
CA LEU A 136 6.20 -18.80 32.46
C LEU A 136 5.12 -18.78 33.53
N LYS A 137 4.23 -19.77 33.46
CA LYS A 137 3.10 -19.90 34.37
C LYS A 137 3.32 -21.12 35.27
N THR A 138 3.16 -20.90 36.57
CA THR A 138 3.27 -21.94 37.61
C THR A 138 1.91 -22.15 38.24
N ARG A 139 1.39 -23.37 38.25
CA ARG A 139 0.07 -23.69 38.82
C ARG A 139 0.11 -24.90 39.76
N ASP A 140 -0.64 -24.80 40.85
CA ASP A 140 -0.96 -25.89 41.77
C ASP A 140 -2.03 -26.80 41.11
N SER A 141 -2.25 -27.99 41.67
CA SER A 141 -3.19 -28.98 41.10
C SER A 141 -4.64 -28.47 41.01
N SER A 142 -5.01 -27.57 41.92
CA SER A 142 -6.22 -26.76 41.80
C SER A 142 -5.88 -25.40 41.19
N HIS A 143 -6.58 -25.02 40.12
CA HIS A 143 -6.32 -23.78 39.38
C HIS A 143 -7.52 -23.34 38.52
N ILE A 144 -7.48 -22.08 38.12
CA ILE A 144 -8.37 -21.54 37.09
C ILE A 144 -7.78 -21.88 35.72
N VAL A 145 -8.60 -22.42 34.81
CA VAL A 145 -8.20 -22.78 33.45
C VAL A 145 -7.80 -21.52 32.68
N THR A 146 -6.78 -21.62 31.82
CA THR A 146 -6.36 -20.50 30.95
C THR A 146 -7.53 -20.00 30.12
N ASP A 147 -7.78 -18.69 30.18
CA ASP A 147 -8.88 -17.99 29.51
C ASP A 147 -10.28 -18.59 29.81
N GLY A 148 -10.39 -19.32 30.93
CA GLY A 148 -11.58 -20.02 31.39
C GLY A 148 -12.60 -19.15 32.13
N ILE A 149 -12.35 -17.85 32.28
CA ILE A 149 -13.32 -16.90 32.83
C ILE A 149 -14.08 -16.29 31.67
N TYR A 150 -15.41 -16.39 31.67
CA TYR A 150 -16.30 -15.78 30.69
C TYR A 150 -17.27 -14.83 31.37
N ILE A 151 -17.25 -13.58 30.95
CA ILE A 151 -17.98 -12.47 31.56
C ILE A 151 -19.01 -11.95 30.56
N HIS A 152 -20.26 -11.83 30.99
CA HIS A 152 -21.31 -11.21 30.19
C HIS A 152 -22.07 -10.18 31.03
N THR A 153 -22.30 -9.00 30.46
CA THR A 153 -23.05 -7.93 31.12
C THR A 153 -24.38 -7.73 30.41
N VAL A 154 -25.48 -7.83 31.15
CA VAL A 154 -26.83 -7.60 30.64
C VAL A 154 -27.53 -6.52 31.45
N GLN A 155 -28.22 -5.62 30.76
CA GLN A 155 -29.08 -4.62 31.37
C GLN A 155 -30.49 -5.19 31.55
N GLU A 156 -31.01 -5.19 32.77
CA GLU A 156 -32.39 -5.55 33.12
C GLU A 156 -33.02 -4.34 33.84
N ASP A 157 -33.90 -3.60 33.14
CA ASP A 157 -34.46 -2.33 33.61
C ASP A 157 -33.37 -1.31 34.06
N SER A 158 -33.28 -1.01 35.37
CA SER A 158 -32.30 -0.10 35.97
C SER A 158 -31.09 -0.81 36.61
N GLU A 159 -31.08 -2.14 36.60
CA GLU A 159 -30.05 -2.98 37.21
C GLU A 159 -29.19 -3.64 36.12
N TRP A 160 -27.89 -3.80 36.39
CA TRP A 160 -27.00 -4.55 35.51
C TRP A 160 -26.60 -5.86 36.19
N ARG A 161 -26.74 -6.96 35.46
CA ARG A 161 -26.23 -8.26 35.88
C ARG A 161 -24.91 -8.56 35.18
N VAL A 162 -23.93 -8.96 35.99
CA VAL A 162 -22.64 -9.48 35.54
C VAL A 162 -22.65 -10.98 35.78
N GLU A 163 -22.77 -11.74 34.70
CA GLU A 163 -22.74 -13.19 34.69
C GLU A 163 -21.31 -13.66 34.45
N VAL A 164 -20.77 -14.45 35.38
CA VAL A 164 -19.39 -14.92 35.34
C VAL A 164 -19.39 -16.44 35.39
N ASP A 165 -18.97 -17.07 34.29
CA ASP A 165 -18.64 -18.49 34.28
C ASP A 165 -17.14 -18.65 34.46
N THR A 166 -16.71 -19.50 35.39
CA THR A 166 -15.30 -19.80 35.64
C THR A 166 -15.05 -21.29 35.49
N ASP A 167 -14.22 -21.66 34.52
CA ASP A 167 -13.74 -23.02 34.34
C ASP A 167 -12.54 -23.28 35.29
N VAL A 168 -12.71 -24.25 36.19
CA VAL A 168 -11.73 -24.59 37.24
C VAL A 168 -11.39 -26.07 37.24
N ASN A 169 -10.14 -26.38 37.58
CA ASN A 169 -9.73 -27.70 38.01
C ASN A 169 -9.58 -27.68 39.53
N ILE A 170 -10.28 -28.57 40.23
CA ILE A 170 -10.27 -28.66 41.70
C ILE A 170 -9.98 -30.08 42.17
N THR A 171 -9.02 -30.22 43.08
CA THR A 171 -8.56 -31.50 43.65
C THR A 171 -8.86 -31.62 45.14
N GLU A 172 -9.29 -30.52 45.77
CA GLU A 172 -9.61 -30.40 47.18
C GLU A 172 -10.74 -29.36 47.38
N GLU A 173 -11.19 -29.15 48.61
CA GLU A 173 -12.22 -28.15 48.91
C GLU A 173 -11.68 -26.73 48.68
N MET A 174 -12.38 -25.99 47.84
CA MET A 174 -11.98 -24.66 47.39
C MET A 174 -13.10 -23.64 47.61
N ARG A 175 -12.74 -22.37 47.58
CA ARG A 175 -13.67 -21.25 47.59
C ARG A 175 -13.35 -20.35 46.41
N LEU A 176 -14.36 -20.09 45.58
CA LEU A 176 -14.27 -19.16 44.46
C LEU A 176 -14.99 -17.86 44.84
N SER A 177 -14.33 -16.72 44.63
CA SER A 177 -14.94 -15.42 44.85
C SER A 177 -14.76 -14.50 43.67
N GLN A 178 -15.81 -13.75 43.36
CA GLN A 178 -15.85 -12.73 42.32
C GLN A 178 -16.05 -11.40 43.02
N THR A 179 -15.17 -10.44 42.79
CA THR A 179 -15.29 -9.10 43.36
C THR A 179 -15.20 -8.05 42.26
N ILE A 180 -16.24 -7.22 42.13
CA ILE A 180 -16.23 -6.06 41.23
C ILE A 180 -15.68 -4.86 41.99
N LEU A 181 -14.67 -4.20 41.41
CA LEU A 181 -14.07 -2.98 41.94
C LEU A 181 -14.20 -1.82 40.96
N HIS A 182 -14.34 -0.61 41.50
CA HIS A 182 -14.23 0.64 40.77
C HIS A 182 -13.35 1.60 41.58
N GLN A 183 -12.25 2.08 40.99
CA GLN A 183 -11.28 2.94 41.68
C GLN A 183 -10.84 2.35 43.04
N ASP A 184 -10.46 1.06 43.04
CA ASP A 184 -10.07 0.26 44.21
C ASP A 184 -11.14 0.08 45.31
N ARG A 185 -12.39 0.52 45.06
CA ARG A 185 -13.52 0.31 45.98
C ARG A 185 -14.33 -0.90 45.55
N VAL A 186 -14.62 -1.78 46.50
CA VAL A 186 -15.50 -2.94 46.29
C VAL A 186 -16.93 -2.46 46.06
N ILE A 187 -17.49 -2.82 44.90
CA ILE A 187 -18.89 -2.57 44.53
C ILE A 187 -19.74 -3.77 44.95
N LYS A 188 -19.31 -4.98 44.59
CA LYS A 188 -20.03 -6.22 44.88
C LYS A 188 -19.06 -7.39 45.02
N THR A 189 -19.40 -8.33 45.89
CA THR A 189 -18.69 -9.61 46.02
C THR A 189 -19.68 -10.77 46.02
N CYS A 190 -19.38 -11.82 45.28
CA CYS A 190 -20.07 -13.11 45.31
C CYS A 190 -19.07 -14.21 45.69
N VAL A 191 -19.49 -15.19 46.48
CA VAL A 191 -18.63 -16.25 47.02
C VAL A 191 -19.36 -17.58 46.94
N GLU A 192 -18.66 -18.61 46.48
CA GLU A 192 -19.15 -19.98 46.40
C GLU A 192 -18.12 -20.97 46.94
N LYS A 193 -18.56 -21.97 47.71
CA LYS A 193 -17.73 -23.09 48.16
C LYS A 193 -17.83 -24.21 47.13
N LEU A 194 -16.69 -24.75 46.72
CA LEU A 194 -16.55 -25.80 45.72
C LEU A 194 -16.06 -27.08 46.41
N SER A 195 -16.80 -28.17 46.22
CA SER A 195 -16.39 -29.49 46.70
C SER A 195 -15.59 -30.21 45.61
N ALA A 196 -14.52 -30.91 45.99
CA ALA A 196 -13.80 -31.78 45.07
C ALA A 196 -14.76 -32.87 44.52
N GLY A 197 -14.95 -32.90 43.20
CA GLY A 197 -15.69 -33.97 42.54
C GLY A 197 -14.92 -35.30 42.53
N GLU A 198 -15.57 -36.39 42.10
CA GLU A 198 -14.81 -37.57 41.63
C GLU A 198 -13.80 -37.11 40.58
N LYS A 199 -12.57 -37.64 40.58
CA LYS A 199 -11.49 -37.24 39.65
C LYS A 199 -11.91 -37.41 38.18
N THR A 200 -12.63 -36.45 37.62
CA THR A 200 -12.91 -36.35 36.19
C THR A 200 -11.77 -35.57 35.53
N GLN A 201 -11.33 -35.99 34.35
CA GLN A 201 -10.28 -35.29 33.60
C GLN A 201 -10.74 -33.95 33.01
N ALA A 202 -12.05 -33.64 33.03
CA ALA A 202 -12.61 -32.41 32.49
C ALA A 202 -12.75 -31.31 33.55
N PRO A 203 -12.51 -30.04 33.20
CA PRO A 203 -12.71 -28.91 34.11
C PRO A 203 -14.18 -28.75 34.50
N SER A 204 -14.42 -28.28 35.71
CA SER A 204 -15.75 -27.94 36.21
C SER A 204 -16.06 -26.47 35.94
N ARG A 205 -17.26 -26.16 35.45
CA ARG A 205 -17.74 -24.79 35.25
C ARG A 205 -18.56 -24.32 36.44
N VAL A 206 -18.23 -23.16 37.00
CA VAL A 206 -18.95 -22.52 38.09
C VAL A 206 -19.56 -21.21 37.58
N SER A 207 -20.87 -21.02 37.75
CA SER A 207 -21.60 -19.84 37.28
C SER A 207 -22.06 -18.97 38.44
N GLN A 208 -21.60 -17.72 38.48
CA GLN A 208 -21.95 -16.74 39.51
C GLN A 208 -22.55 -15.49 38.86
N VAL A 209 -23.52 -14.86 39.53
CA VAL A 209 -24.16 -13.62 39.07
C VAL A 209 -23.96 -12.53 40.11
N LEU A 210 -23.55 -11.35 39.67
CA LEU A 210 -23.41 -10.16 40.49
C LEU A 210 -24.28 -9.04 39.92
N SER A 211 -25.03 -8.37 40.79
CA SER A 211 -25.79 -7.18 40.42
C SER A 211 -25.03 -5.90 40.72
N VAL A 212 -25.10 -4.94 39.79
CA VAL A 212 -24.58 -3.58 39.93
C VAL A 212 -25.69 -2.58 39.60
N ASP A 213 -26.00 -1.72 40.56
CA ASP A 213 -27.01 -0.68 40.39
C ASP A 213 -26.40 0.54 39.68
N THR A 214 -27.02 0.96 38.56
CA THR A 214 -26.71 2.23 37.87
C THR A 214 -25.19 2.45 37.62
N PRO A 215 -24.48 1.54 36.91
CA PRO A 215 -23.06 1.72 36.62
C PRO A 215 -22.81 2.89 35.67
N LEU A 216 -21.58 3.41 35.68
CA LEU A 216 -21.11 4.27 34.61
C LEU A 216 -20.91 3.42 33.36
N LEU A 217 -21.47 3.86 32.23
CA LEU A 217 -21.45 3.11 30.98
C LEU A 217 -20.13 3.32 30.24
N TRP A 218 -19.66 2.28 29.56
CA TRP A 218 -18.53 2.36 28.65
C TRP A 218 -18.99 2.85 27.28
N SER A 219 -18.24 3.78 26.70
CA SER A 219 -18.36 4.23 25.31
C SER A 219 -17.00 4.71 24.78
N PRO A 220 -16.86 4.95 23.46
CA PRO A 220 -15.65 5.56 22.91
C PRO A 220 -15.25 6.88 23.57
N ASP A 221 -16.21 7.74 23.92
CA ASP A 221 -15.92 9.04 24.54
C ASP A 221 -15.77 8.96 26.06
N GLU A 222 -16.49 8.03 26.70
CA GLU A 222 -16.48 7.80 28.14
C GLU A 222 -16.15 6.32 28.45
N PRO A 223 -14.88 5.89 28.37
CA PRO A 223 -14.48 4.49 28.54
C PRO A 223 -14.42 4.09 30.02
N HIS A 224 -15.56 4.12 30.71
CA HIS A 224 -15.63 3.74 32.12
C HIS A 224 -15.38 2.24 32.31
N LEU A 225 -14.32 1.91 33.06
CA LEU A 225 -13.89 0.53 33.32
C LEU A 225 -13.98 0.19 34.81
N TYR A 226 -14.40 -1.03 35.06
CA TYR A 226 -14.40 -1.70 36.35
C TYR A 226 -13.42 -2.87 36.31
N GLN A 227 -13.06 -3.41 37.47
CA GLN A 227 -12.23 -4.61 37.57
C GLN A 227 -13.06 -5.75 38.15
N LEU A 228 -13.09 -6.90 37.49
CA LEU A 228 -13.53 -8.16 38.07
C LEU A 228 -12.31 -8.92 38.59
N LYS A 229 -12.23 -9.09 39.91
CA LYS A 229 -11.22 -9.90 40.57
C LYS A 229 -11.80 -11.28 40.90
N THR A 230 -11.30 -12.32 40.24
CA THR A 230 -11.62 -13.71 40.49
C THR A 230 -10.54 -14.32 41.38
N GLU A 231 -10.90 -14.77 42.58
CA GLU A 231 -9.97 -15.39 43.53
C GLU A 231 -10.38 -16.83 43.83
N LEU A 232 -9.43 -17.75 43.64
CA LEU A 232 -9.53 -19.13 44.07
C LEU A 232 -8.75 -19.32 45.37
N GLN A 233 -9.39 -19.88 46.39
CA GLN A 233 -8.86 -19.98 47.75
C GLN A 233 -8.99 -21.40 48.29
N TYR A 234 -7.99 -21.86 49.02
CA TYR A 234 -8.02 -23.15 49.73
C TYR A 234 -8.23 -22.94 51.23
N MET A 235 -8.77 -23.95 51.90
CA MET A 235 -8.93 -23.93 53.35
C MET A 235 -7.58 -24.28 54.01
N ALA A 236 -7.01 -23.35 54.76
CA ALA A 236 -5.80 -23.59 55.54
C ALA A 236 -6.13 -24.39 56.81
N SER A 237 -5.43 -25.49 57.04
CA SER A 237 -5.54 -26.29 58.25
C SER A 237 -4.78 -25.63 59.41
N ASP A 238 -5.33 -24.58 60.01
CA ASP A 238 -4.81 -24.04 61.29
C ASP A 238 -5.57 -24.63 62.49
N GLN A 239 -4.87 -24.90 63.59
CA GLN A 239 -5.37 -25.62 64.78
C GLN A 239 -6.39 -24.82 65.65
N GLY A 240 -7.08 -23.82 65.07
CA GLY A 240 -8.10 -22.99 65.72
C GLY A 240 -9.49 -23.22 65.15
N SER A 241 -10.53 -22.82 65.88
CA SER A 241 -11.95 -23.02 65.52
C SER A 241 -12.49 -22.06 64.44
N GLU A 242 -11.63 -21.36 63.69
CA GLU A 242 -12.04 -20.43 62.62
C GLU A 242 -11.56 -20.94 61.25
N GLU A 243 -12.44 -20.95 60.25
CA GLU A 243 -12.11 -21.28 58.87
C GLU A 243 -11.19 -20.19 58.28
N VAL A 244 -9.91 -20.48 58.10
CA VAL A 244 -8.96 -19.57 57.44
C VAL A 244 -8.83 -19.95 55.95
N TRP A 245 -9.26 -19.06 55.06
CA TRP A 245 -9.13 -19.23 53.61
C TRP A 245 -7.89 -18.49 53.10
N ARG A 246 -7.03 -19.16 52.33
CA ARG A 246 -5.83 -18.56 51.72
C ARG A 246 -5.94 -18.59 50.20
N THR A 247 -5.64 -17.47 49.56
CA THR A 247 -5.72 -17.35 48.09
C THR A 247 -4.58 -18.10 47.42
N ILE A 248 -4.94 -18.97 46.46
CA ILE A 248 -3.98 -19.65 45.58
C ILE A 248 -3.89 -19.00 44.21
N GLU A 249 -4.94 -18.41 43.66
CA GLU A 249 -4.89 -17.76 42.35
C GLU A 249 -5.77 -16.53 42.34
N VAL A 250 -5.28 -15.48 41.67
CA VAL A 250 -6.03 -14.25 41.42
C VAL A 250 -5.92 -13.93 39.94
N VAL A 251 -7.07 -13.80 39.27
CA VAL A 251 -7.16 -13.25 37.92
C VAL A 251 -7.96 -11.96 37.99
N THR A 252 -7.46 -10.89 37.38
CA THR A 252 -8.15 -9.61 37.32
C THR A 252 -8.38 -9.25 35.86
N GLN A 253 -9.65 -9.01 35.50
CA GLN A 253 -10.04 -8.59 34.14
C GLN A 253 -10.77 -7.26 34.21
N ARG A 254 -10.57 -6.42 33.19
CA ARG A 254 -11.35 -5.19 33.01
C ARG A 254 -12.73 -5.56 32.46
N ILE A 255 -13.77 -4.91 32.96
CA ILE A 255 -15.13 -5.04 32.46
C ILE A 255 -15.72 -3.63 32.24
N GLY A 256 -16.63 -3.51 31.29
CA GLY A 256 -17.35 -2.27 31.00
C GLY A 256 -18.83 -2.57 30.77
N PHE A 257 -19.71 -1.66 31.17
CA PHE A 257 -21.15 -1.80 31.02
C PHE A 257 -21.60 -1.04 29.77
N ARG A 258 -22.09 -1.73 28.75
CA ARG A 258 -22.59 -1.10 27.51
C ARG A 258 -23.68 -1.94 26.88
N THR A 259 -24.58 -1.32 26.13
CA THR A 259 -25.49 -2.04 25.23
C THR A 259 -25.10 -1.74 23.79
N ILE A 260 -25.02 -2.79 22.97
CA ILE A 260 -24.79 -2.68 21.53
C ILE A 260 -25.99 -3.26 20.80
N GLU A 261 -26.55 -2.47 19.89
CA GLU A 261 -27.57 -2.90 18.96
C GLU A 261 -27.07 -2.63 17.54
N LEU A 262 -27.09 -3.66 16.71
CA LEU A 262 -26.80 -3.58 15.28
C LEU A 262 -28.11 -3.77 14.54
N ASP A 263 -28.72 -2.68 14.10
CA ASP A 263 -30.01 -2.69 13.44
C ASP A 263 -29.82 -2.54 11.91
N PRO A 264 -30.43 -3.40 11.08
CA PRO A 264 -30.25 -3.36 9.62
C PRO A 264 -30.90 -2.14 8.95
N GLN A 265 -31.71 -1.35 9.66
CA GLN A 265 -32.39 -0.17 9.13
C GLN A 265 -31.83 1.13 9.74
N GLU A 266 -31.55 1.12 11.04
CA GLU A 266 -31.10 2.29 11.79
C GLU A 266 -29.58 2.37 11.97
N GLY A 267 -28.83 1.32 11.63
CA GLY A 267 -27.38 1.24 11.83
C GLY A 267 -27.02 0.83 13.26
N MET A 268 -25.93 1.41 13.81
CA MET A 268 -25.46 1.05 15.15
C MET A 268 -26.06 1.96 16.22
N LEU A 269 -26.57 1.37 17.30
CA LEU A 269 -26.85 2.06 18.56
C LEU A 269 -25.92 1.55 19.66
N LEU A 270 -25.26 2.50 20.34
CA LEU A 270 -24.45 2.25 21.53
C LEU A 270 -25.09 2.98 22.71
N ASN A 271 -25.46 2.25 23.76
CA ASN A 271 -26.15 2.80 24.92
C ASN A 271 -27.44 3.55 24.55
N GLY A 272 -28.13 3.10 23.49
CA GLY A 272 -29.36 3.71 22.96
C GLY A 272 -29.15 4.94 22.08
N LEU A 273 -27.90 5.32 21.79
CA LEU A 273 -27.57 6.46 20.92
C LEU A 273 -27.01 5.97 19.58
N LYS A 274 -27.52 6.54 18.49
CA LYS A 274 -27.02 6.26 17.14
C LYS A 274 -25.58 6.75 16.98
N ILE A 275 -24.72 5.90 16.46
CA ILE A 275 -23.31 6.19 16.21
C ILE A 275 -22.89 5.54 14.88
N LYS A 276 -21.98 6.16 14.13
CA LYS A 276 -21.29 5.53 13.00
C LYS A 276 -19.90 5.08 13.42
N LEU A 277 -19.45 3.96 12.88
CA LEU A 277 -18.07 3.50 12.97
C LEU A 277 -17.22 4.38 12.04
N ASN A 278 -16.42 5.24 12.67
CA ASN A 278 -15.34 5.99 12.05
C ASN A 278 -14.08 5.16 12.27
N GLY A 279 -13.95 4.08 11.49
CA GLY A 279 -12.98 3.03 11.71
C GLY A 279 -11.75 3.12 10.82
N VAL A 280 -10.66 2.48 11.25
CA VAL A 280 -9.46 2.24 10.45
C VAL A 280 -9.09 0.76 10.46
N CYS A 281 -8.57 0.25 9.35
CA CYS A 281 -7.83 -1.01 9.31
C CYS A 281 -6.39 -0.78 9.78
N GLU A 282 -5.88 -1.66 10.63
CA GLU A 282 -4.52 -1.58 11.18
C GLU A 282 -3.80 -2.93 11.08
N HIS A 283 -2.64 -2.93 10.41
CA HIS A 283 -1.66 -4.00 10.49
C HIS A 283 -0.85 -3.96 11.80
N HIS A 284 -0.15 -5.05 12.12
CA HIS A 284 0.47 -5.26 13.45
C HIS A 284 1.88 -4.67 13.61
N ASP A 285 2.60 -4.37 12.53
CA ASP A 285 3.94 -3.79 12.64
C ASP A 285 3.89 -2.38 13.26
N LEU A 286 4.99 -1.97 13.87
CA LEU A 286 5.15 -0.67 14.54
C LEU A 286 6.27 0.16 13.88
N GLY A 287 6.31 0.17 12.54
CA GLY A 287 7.25 0.94 11.74
C GLY A 287 8.71 0.50 11.98
N ALA A 288 9.55 1.42 12.46
CA ALA A 288 10.97 1.14 12.74
C ALA A 288 11.22 0.01 13.77
N LEU A 289 10.19 -0.37 14.53
CA LEU A 289 10.26 -1.50 15.48
C LEU A 289 10.02 -2.85 14.79
N GLY A 290 9.50 -2.86 13.56
CA GLY A 290 9.03 -4.06 12.89
C GLY A 290 7.83 -4.65 13.61
N SER A 291 7.75 -5.97 13.64
CA SER A 291 6.69 -6.69 14.37
C SER A 291 6.94 -6.77 15.88
N ALA A 292 8.12 -6.42 16.39
CA ALA A 292 8.44 -6.50 17.82
C ALA A 292 7.50 -5.60 18.64
N PHE A 293 6.54 -6.23 19.32
CA PHE A 293 5.39 -5.54 19.88
C PHE A 293 5.78 -4.63 21.06
N ASN A 294 5.25 -3.41 21.08
CA ASN A 294 5.46 -2.46 22.16
C ASN A 294 4.18 -1.66 22.47
N THR A 295 3.71 -1.74 23.72
CA THR A 295 2.48 -1.08 24.17
C THR A 295 2.56 0.45 24.11
N ALA A 296 3.72 1.06 24.37
CA ALA A 296 3.87 2.52 24.33
C ALA A 296 3.78 3.05 22.89
N ALA A 297 4.38 2.35 21.93
CA ALA A 297 4.25 2.66 20.51
C ALA A 297 2.80 2.51 20.02
N LEU A 298 2.12 1.41 20.36
CA LEU A 298 0.72 1.22 19.97
C LEU A 298 -0.20 2.26 20.62
N ARG A 299 -0.02 2.57 21.92
CA ARG A 299 -0.77 3.63 22.62
C ARG A 299 -0.61 4.97 21.91
N ARG A 300 0.60 5.32 21.46
CA ARG A 300 0.85 6.52 20.66
C ARG A 300 0.02 6.50 19.36
N ARG A 301 0.03 5.38 18.62
CA ARG A 301 -0.73 5.24 17.37
C ARG A 301 -2.23 5.41 17.59
N LEU A 302 -2.79 4.69 18.56
CA LEU A 302 -4.21 4.78 18.91
C LEU A 302 -4.60 6.18 19.37
N LYS A 303 -3.72 6.90 20.06
CA LYS A 303 -3.97 8.29 20.46
C LYS A 303 -4.08 9.21 19.24
N ILE A 304 -3.17 9.08 18.28
CA ILE A 304 -3.21 9.87 17.03
C ILE A 304 -4.50 9.60 16.25
N LEU A 305 -4.93 8.33 16.19
CA LEU A 305 -6.20 7.93 15.56
C LEU A 305 -7.40 8.55 16.27
N LYS A 306 -7.45 8.51 17.60
CA LYS A 306 -8.51 9.19 18.36
C LYS A 306 -8.53 10.70 18.11
N ASP A 307 -7.36 11.33 17.99
CA ASP A 307 -7.27 12.74 17.64
C ASP A 307 -7.78 13.04 16.21
N MET A 308 -7.79 12.04 15.32
CA MET A 308 -8.42 12.10 13.99
C MET A 308 -9.95 11.97 14.05
N GLY A 309 -10.53 11.56 15.19
CA GLY A 309 -11.95 11.24 15.31
C GLY A 309 -12.28 9.75 15.11
N VAL A 310 -11.27 8.87 15.10
CA VAL A 310 -11.49 7.42 15.04
C VAL A 310 -12.12 6.91 16.33
N ASN A 311 -13.15 6.08 16.19
CA ASN A 311 -13.81 5.41 17.31
C ASN A 311 -13.78 3.87 17.21
N ALA A 312 -13.23 3.30 16.13
CA ALA A 312 -13.14 1.86 15.93
C ALA A 312 -11.87 1.42 15.19
N VAL A 313 -11.40 0.20 15.44
CA VAL A 313 -10.25 -0.41 14.76
C VAL A 313 -10.63 -1.80 14.26
N ARG A 314 -10.24 -2.13 13.02
CA ARG A 314 -10.26 -3.49 12.48
C ARG A 314 -8.84 -4.04 12.43
N THR A 315 -8.62 -5.22 13.01
CA THR A 315 -7.29 -5.81 13.16
C THR A 315 -6.89 -6.60 11.89
N ALA A 316 -6.74 -5.87 10.80
CA ALA A 316 -6.47 -6.42 9.47
C ALA A 316 -5.11 -7.15 9.39
N HIS A 317 -5.02 -8.43 9.06
CA HIS A 317 -6.09 -9.43 8.93
C HIS A 317 -5.79 -10.64 9.80
N ASN A 318 -5.54 -10.38 11.08
CA ASN A 318 -5.05 -11.37 12.01
C ASN A 318 -5.40 -11.05 13.47
N MET A 319 -5.29 -12.09 14.29
CA MET A 319 -5.58 -12.01 15.72
C MET A 319 -4.67 -10.94 16.37
N PRO A 320 -5.24 -9.96 17.10
CA PRO A 320 -4.46 -8.86 17.65
C PRO A 320 -3.55 -9.33 18.80
N ALA A 321 -2.63 -8.47 19.22
CA ALA A 321 -1.97 -8.65 20.51
C ALA A 321 -2.98 -8.43 21.64
N ALA A 322 -2.85 -9.14 22.76
CA ALA A 322 -3.74 -8.97 23.90
C ALA A 322 -3.73 -7.51 24.41
N GLU A 323 -2.56 -6.88 24.40
CA GLU A 323 -2.39 -5.49 24.82
C GLU A 323 -3.08 -4.48 23.88
N LEU A 324 -3.39 -4.83 22.62
CA LEU A 324 -4.22 -3.98 21.75
C LEU A 324 -5.65 -3.90 22.29
N MET A 325 -6.21 -5.04 22.70
CA MET A 325 -7.55 -5.11 23.28
C MET A 325 -7.60 -4.36 24.63
N ASP A 326 -6.57 -4.51 25.47
CA ASP A 326 -6.44 -3.75 26.72
C ASP A 326 -6.40 -2.24 26.50
N LEU A 327 -5.68 -1.79 25.46
CA LEU A 327 -5.61 -0.38 25.10
C LEU A 327 -6.93 0.11 24.49
N ALA A 328 -7.59 -0.68 23.67
CA ALA A 328 -8.88 -0.33 23.08
C ALA A 328 -9.96 -0.13 24.15
N ASP A 329 -9.99 -1.00 25.18
CA ASP A 329 -10.86 -0.85 26.34
C ASP A 329 -10.59 0.46 27.09
N GLU A 330 -9.31 0.74 27.37
CA GLU A 330 -8.87 1.88 28.17
C GLU A 330 -9.05 3.21 27.45
N MET A 331 -8.83 3.21 26.14
CA MET A 331 -8.84 4.42 25.33
C MET A 331 -10.20 4.69 24.70
N GLY A 332 -11.15 3.75 24.78
CA GLY A 332 -12.47 3.88 24.17
C GLY A 332 -12.40 3.76 22.64
N LEU A 333 -12.07 2.57 22.16
CA LEU A 333 -12.11 2.18 20.75
C LEU A 333 -12.87 0.87 20.62
N LEU A 334 -13.83 0.80 19.71
CA LEU A 334 -14.50 -0.44 19.34
C LEU A 334 -13.57 -1.28 18.47
N VAL A 335 -13.66 -2.61 18.56
CA VAL A 335 -12.76 -3.52 17.83
C VAL A 335 -13.56 -4.53 17.00
N VAL A 336 -13.29 -4.54 15.70
CA VAL A 336 -13.57 -5.69 14.82
C VAL A 336 -12.30 -6.53 14.81
N SER A 337 -12.26 -7.54 15.66
CA SER A 337 -11.13 -8.46 15.72
C SER A 337 -11.25 -9.44 14.56
N GLU A 338 -10.15 -9.77 13.90
CA GLU A 338 -10.16 -10.62 12.71
C GLU A 338 -9.23 -11.84 12.85
N ALA A 339 -9.65 -12.98 12.30
CA ALA A 339 -8.90 -14.23 12.42
C ALA A 339 -8.03 -14.56 11.20
N PHE A 340 -8.56 -14.45 9.98
CA PHE A 340 -7.94 -15.07 8.82
C PHE A 340 -7.98 -14.19 7.55
N ASP A 341 -6.87 -14.19 6.83
CA ASP A 341 -6.76 -13.65 5.46
C ASP A 341 -6.95 -14.73 4.38
N MET A 342 -6.95 -16.02 4.74
CA MET A 342 -7.13 -17.15 3.82
C MET A 342 -7.73 -18.35 4.57
N TRP A 343 -8.47 -19.20 3.85
CA TRP A 343 -9.02 -20.46 4.39
C TRP A 343 -8.30 -21.67 3.77
N GLU A 344 -9.00 -22.52 3.01
CA GLU A 344 -8.37 -23.70 2.39
C GLU A 344 -7.61 -23.34 1.11
N ARG A 345 -7.95 -22.21 0.46
CA ARG A 345 -7.27 -21.73 -0.75
C ARG A 345 -6.27 -20.63 -0.39
N SER A 346 -5.03 -20.80 -0.84
CA SER A 346 -3.92 -19.89 -0.56
C SER A 346 -4.04 -18.58 -1.36
N LYS A 347 -3.61 -17.48 -0.75
CA LYS A 347 -3.28 -16.20 -1.41
C LYS A 347 -1.79 -16.13 -1.79
N THR A 348 -0.90 -16.75 -1.01
CA THR A 348 0.53 -16.89 -1.33
C THR A 348 1.04 -18.31 -1.09
N SER A 349 2.19 -18.68 -1.67
CA SER A 349 2.69 -20.06 -1.70
C SER A 349 2.86 -20.74 -0.33
N TYR A 350 3.24 -19.99 0.70
CA TYR A 350 3.59 -20.51 2.03
C TYR A 350 2.72 -19.94 3.16
N ASP A 351 1.57 -19.36 2.84
CA ASP A 351 0.64 -18.78 3.82
C ASP A 351 -0.02 -19.85 4.71
N TYR A 352 -0.99 -19.42 5.53
CA TYR A 352 -1.66 -20.27 6.49
C TYR A 352 -2.59 -21.33 5.87
N ALA A 353 -2.96 -21.23 4.58
CA ALA A 353 -3.91 -22.17 3.97
C ALA A 353 -3.44 -23.63 4.05
N ARG A 354 -2.11 -23.86 4.02
CA ARG A 354 -1.51 -25.19 4.19
C ARG A 354 -1.72 -25.83 5.57
N PHE A 355 -2.10 -25.04 6.56
CA PHE A 355 -2.36 -25.48 7.94
C PHE A 355 -3.83 -25.37 8.35
N PHE A 356 -4.62 -24.58 7.62
CA PHE A 356 -6.00 -24.22 7.98
C PHE A 356 -6.87 -25.41 8.37
N LYS A 357 -6.85 -26.50 7.59
CA LYS A 357 -7.68 -27.69 7.82
C LYS A 357 -7.47 -28.33 9.19
N ASP A 358 -6.22 -28.34 9.67
CA ASP A 358 -5.84 -29.02 10.90
C ASP A 358 -5.81 -28.08 12.12
N TRP A 359 -5.68 -26.77 11.89
CA TRP A 359 -5.39 -25.79 12.93
C TRP A 359 -6.47 -24.73 13.17
N ALA A 360 -7.31 -24.40 12.17
CA ALA A 360 -8.21 -23.24 12.26
C ALA A 360 -9.11 -23.25 13.50
N LEU A 361 -9.69 -24.39 13.88
CA LEU A 361 -10.55 -24.48 15.06
C LEU A 361 -9.78 -24.30 16.38
N ARG A 362 -8.50 -24.70 16.44
CA ARG A 362 -7.64 -24.45 17.60
C ARG A 362 -7.30 -22.97 17.72
N ASP A 363 -7.04 -22.33 16.59
CA ASP A 363 -6.76 -20.90 16.51
C ASP A 363 -8.00 -20.07 16.89
N VAL A 364 -9.20 -20.45 16.42
CA VAL A 364 -10.47 -19.82 16.83
C VAL A 364 -10.72 -19.99 18.33
N CYS A 365 -10.47 -21.18 18.89
CA CYS A 365 -10.59 -21.43 20.32
C CYS A 365 -9.67 -20.49 21.12
N SER A 366 -8.39 -20.40 20.76
CA SER A 366 -7.41 -19.53 21.42
C SER A 366 -7.85 -18.07 21.36
N TRP A 367 -8.18 -17.59 20.16
CA TRP A 367 -8.56 -16.22 19.90
C TRP A 367 -9.81 -15.77 20.66
N VAL A 368 -10.92 -16.51 20.51
CA VAL A 368 -12.20 -16.12 21.10
C VAL A 368 -12.14 -16.22 22.62
N MET A 369 -11.56 -17.29 23.17
CA MET A 369 -11.48 -17.43 24.63
C MET A 369 -10.65 -16.33 25.28
N ARG A 370 -9.54 -15.91 24.64
CA ARG A 370 -8.68 -14.83 25.11
C ARG A 370 -9.41 -13.49 25.13
N ASP A 371 -10.12 -13.16 24.05
CA ASP A 371 -10.57 -11.79 23.81
C ASP A 371 -12.07 -11.53 24.14
N ARG A 372 -12.89 -12.56 24.36
CA ARG A 372 -14.37 -12.46 24.53
C ARG A 372 -14.87 -11.58 25.67
N ASN A 373 -14.02 -11.19 26.62
CA ASN A 373 -14.43 -10.39 27.78
C ASN A 373 -14.20 -8.88 27.61
N HIS A 374 -13.55 -8.44 26.52
CA HIS A 374 -13.18 -7.04 26.34
C HIS A 374 -14.40 -6.14 26.07
N PRO A 375 -14.57 -5.03 26.79
CA PRO A 375 -15.62 -4.06 26.48
C PRO A 375 -15.44 -3.33 25.15
N SER A 376 -14.25 -3.35 24.55
CA SER A 376 -14.03 -2.84 23.21
C SER A 376 -14.54 -3.76 22.10
N LEU A 377 -14.66 -5.07 22.36
CA LEU A 377 -15.03 -6.05 21.33
C LEU A 377 -16.42 -5.73 20.73
N LEU A 378 -16.48 -5.63 19.41
CA LEU A 378 -17.71 -5.40 18.66
C LEU A 378 -18.06 -6.62 17.79
N MET A 379 -17.10 -7.09 17.00
CA MET A 379 -17.30 -8.19 16.06
C MET A 379 -16.08 -9.12 15.98
N TRP A 380 -16.38 -10.36 15.60
CA TRP A 380 -15.44 -11.41 15.23
C TRP A 380 -15.47 -11.61 13.71
N SER A 381 -14.49 -11.09 12.99
CA SER A 381 -14.34 -11.31 11.55
C SER A 381 -13.64 -12.65 11.29
N ILE A 382 -14.35 -13.57 10.65
CA ILE A 382 -13.84 -14.92 10.35
C ILE A 382 -13.02 -14.99 9.06
N GLY A 383 -12.93 -13.89 8.31
CA GLY A 383 -12.24 -13.87 7.03
C GLY A 383 -12.19 -12.50 6.37
N ASN A 384 -11.09 -12.23 5.66
CA ASN A 384 -10.94 -11.10 4.77
C ASN A 384 -10.69 -11.54 3.32
N GLU A 385 -11.50 -11.08 2.38
CA GLU A 385 -11.35 -11.32 0.93
C GLU A 385 -11.06 -12.80 0.61
N ILE A 386 -11.82 -13.67 1.25
CA ILE A 386 -11.59 -15.11 1.18
C ILE A 386 -12.08 -15.64 -0.16
N TYR A 387 -11.15 -16.14 -0.97
CA TYR A 387 -11.45 -16.66 -2.30
C TYR A 387 -12.45 -17.83 -2.28
N ASP A 388 -12.39 -18.71 -1.25
CA ASP A 388 -13.34 -19.81 -1.04
C ASP A 388 -14.81 -19.36 -1.03
N THR A 389 -15.11 -18.15 -0.52
CA THR A 389 -16.49 -17.63 -0.42
C THR A 389 -17.13 -17.38 -1.79
N HIS A 390 -16.32 -17.07 -2.79
CA HIS A 390 -16.76 -16.83 -4.15
C HIS A 390 -16.71 -18.11 -5.00
N ALA A 391 -15.72 -18.97 -4.75
CA ALA A 391 -15.37 -20.09 -5.62
C ALA A 391 -16.50 -21.13 -5.79
N ASP A 392 -17.03 -21.68 -4.69
CA ASP A 392 -18.00 -22.78 -4.73
C ASP A 392 -18.71 -22.99 -3.36
N GLU A 393 -19.60 -24.00 -3.28
CA GLU A 393 -20.42 -24.32 -2.10
C GLU A 393 -19.61 -24.64 -0.83
N ARG A 394 -18.33 -25.00 -0.97
CA ARG A 394 -17.44 -25.26 0.17
C ARG A 394 -17.22 -23.99 1.00
N GLY A 395 -17.29 -22.82 0.38
CA GLY A 395 -17.16 -21.54 1.08
C GLY A 395 -18.23 -21.35 2.16
N GLN A 396 -19.49 -21.73 1.89
CA GLN A 396 -20.60 -21.64 2.84
C GLN A 396 -20.45 -22.63 3.99
N GLU A 397 -19.94 -23.84 3.71
CA GLU A 397 -19.66 -24.85 4.74
C GLU A 397 -18.59 -24.37 5.72
N ILE A 398 -17.48 -23.81 5.21
CA ILE A 398 -16.41 -23.25 6.05
C ILE A 398 -16.90 -22.02 6.82
N THR A 399 -17.69 -21.15 6.19
CA THR A 399 -18.33 -20.00 6.85
C THR A 399 -19.15 -20.45 8.06
N SER A 400 -20.01 -21.47 7.87
CA SER A 400 -20.84 -22.02 8.94
C SER A 400 -20.00 -22.65 10.05
N MET A 401 -18.99 -23.46 9.69
CA MET A 401 -18.07 -24.09 10.63
C MET A 401 -17.34 -23.07 11.51
N LEU A 402 -16.82 -21.98 10.93
CA LEU A 402 -16.13 -20.93 11.69
C LEU A 402 -17.09 -20.12 12.56
N MET A 403 -18.27 -19.78 12.06
CA MET A 403 -19.31 -19.10 12.83
C MET A 403 -19.74 -19.95 14.05
N GLU A 404 -19.98 -21.24 13.85
CA GLU A 404 -20.33 -22.19 14.92
C GLU A 404 -19.20 -22.30 15.96
N ALA A 405 -17.94 -22.34 15.50
CA ALA A 405 -16.79 -22.36 16.40
C ALA A 405 -16.70 -21.09 17.25
N VAL A 406 -16.93 -19.90 16.67
CA VAL A 406 -16.98 -18.65 17.44
C VAL A 406 -18.12 -18.69 18.46
N VAL A 407 -19.33 -19.09 18.04
CA VAL A 407 -20.50 -19.21 18.93
C VAL A 407 -20.27 -20.23 20.05
N GLN A 408 -19.53 -21.31 19.79
CA GLN A 408 -19.17 -22.28 20.82
C GLN A 408 -18.34 -21.64 21.95
N TYR A 409 -17.43 -20.72 21.63
CA TYR A 409 -16.54 -20.09 22.60
C TYR A 409 -17.02 -18.72 23.12
N ASP A 410 -18.00 -18.09 22.44
CA ASP A 410 -18.72 -16.88 22.88
C ASP A 410 -20.26 -17.11 22.84
N PRO A 411 -20.80 -18.02 23.67
CA PRO A 411 -22.19 -18.48 23.55
C PRO A 411 -23.25 -17.45 23.98
N ARG A 412 -22.89 -16.43 24.77
CA ARG A 412 -23.77 -15.29 25.10
C ARG A 412 -23.63 -14.15 24.09
N GLY A 413 -22.75 -14.28 23.10
CA GLY A 413 -22.61 -13.34 21.97
C GLY A 413 -22.13 -11.96 22.38
N ASN A 414 -21.01 -11.89 23.11
CA ASN A 414 -20.34 -10.62 23.45
C ASN A 414 -19.82 -9.89 22.20
N GLY A 415 -19.47 -10.63 21.14
CA GLY A 415 -19.20 -10.11 19.80
C GLY A 415 -20.09 -10.76 18.74
N LYS A 416 -20.39 -10.03 17.67
CA LYS A 416 -21.12 -10.57 16.50
C LYS A 416 -20.17 -11.13 15.46
N VAL A 417 -20.51 -12.25 14.82
CA VAL A 417 -19.70 -12.82 13.74
C VAL A 417 -19.92 -12.03 12.45
N THR A 418 -18.84 -11.71 11.73
CA THR A 418 -18.85 -10.96 10.47
C THR A 418 -17.83 -11.53 9.48
N ILE A 419 -17.83 -11.03 8.25
CA ILE A 419 -16.82 -11.28 7.23
C ILE A 419 -16.58 -10.01 6.40
N GLY A 420 -15.34 -9.74 5.99
CA GLY A 420 -15.01 -8.68 5.03
C GLY A 420 -14.82 -9.25 3.63
N SER A 421 -15.60 -8.80 2.64
CA SER A 421 -15.57 -9.37 1.29
C SER A 421 -15.57 -8.32 0.19
N ASN A 422 -14.60 -8.43 -0.72
CA ASN A 422 -14.58 -7.77 -2.03
C ASN A 422 -15.37 -8.57 -3.09
N TYR A 423 -15.92 -9.73 -2.73
CA TYR A 423 -16.71 -10.60 -3.59
C TYR A 423 -18.22 -10.42 -3.43
N MET A 424 -18.69 -9.39 -2.73
CA MET A 424 -20.13 -9.09 -2.61
C MET A 424 -20.92 -8.96 -3.92
N PRO A 425 -20.32 -8.62 -5.09
CA PRO A 425 -21.04 -8.67 -6.37
C PRO A 425 -21.51 -10.08 -6.79
N TRP A 426 -20.98 -11.15 -6.19
CA TRP A 426 -21.23 -12.52 -6.63
C TRP A 426 -22.13 -13.30 -5.65
N GLU A 427 -23.05 -14.10 -6.21
CA GLU A 427 -24.09 -14.83 -5.47
C GLU A 427 -23.54 -15.74 -4.36
N ASN A 428 -22.42 -16.45 -4.59
CA ASN A 428 -21.85 -17.35 -3.58
C ASN A 428 -21.36 -16.58 -2.33
N ALA A 429 -20.73 -15.42 -2.52
CA ALA A 429 -20.28 -14.60 -1.41
C ALA A 429 -21.49 -13.98 -0.67
N GLN A 430 -22.54 -13.60 -1.40
CA GLN A 430 -23.80 -13.16 -0.82
C GLN A 430 -24.44 -14.25 0.05
N LYS A 431 -24.40 -15.53 -0.36
CA LYS A 431 -24.84 -16.66 0.48
C LYS A 431 -24.02 -16.79 1.77
N CYS A 432 -22.70 -16.55 1.72
CA CYS A 432 -21.88 -16.51 2.93
C CYS A 432 -22.24 -15.34 3.84
N ALA A 433 -22.49 -14.15 3.27
CA ALA A 433 -22.99 -12.99 4.01
C ALA A 433 -24.36 -13.28 4.65
N ASP A 434 -25.23 -14.02 3.96
CA ASP A 434 -26.53 -14.43 4.48
C ASP A 434 -26.44 -15.39 5.67
N ILE A 435 -25.37 -16.18 5.78
CA ILE A 435 -25.13 -17.06 6.94
C ILE A 435 -24.78 -16.22 8.18
N VAL A 436 -23.87 -15.25 8.05
CA VAL A 436 -23.40 -14.44 9.19
C VAL A 436 -24.32 -13.25 9.51
N LYS A 437 -25.12 -12.80 8.54
CA LYS A 437 -26.03 -11.63 8.57
C LYS A 437 -25.38 -10.26 8.80
N VAL A 438 -24.17 -10.21 9.37
CA VAL A 438 -23.33 -9.00 9.42
C VAL A 438 -22.41 -9.01 8.21
N ALA A 439 -22.78 -8.25 7.17
CA ALA A 439 -22.15 -8.24 5.87
C ALA A 439 -21.14 -7.09 5.77
N GLY A 440 -19.84 -7.42 5.80
CA GLY A 440 -18.75 -6.47 5.59
C GLY A 440 -18.35 -6.36 4.12
N TYR A 441 -18.37 -5.13 3.61
CA TYR A 441 -18.04 -4.82 2.23
C TYR A 441 -16.64 -4.22 2.11
N ASN A 442 -15.81 -4.82 1.27
CA ASN A 442 -14.55 -4.20 0.84
C ASN A 442 -14.76 -3.49 -0.51
N TYR A 443 -14.56 -2.17 -0.56
CA TYR A 443 -14.55 -1.36 -1.78
C TYR A 443 -15.82 -1.49 -2.65
N ALA A 444 -16.97 -1.65 -1.99
CA ALA A 444 -18.23 -2.05 -2.61
C ALA A 444 -19.42 -1.18 -2.15
N GLU A 445 -19.14 0.06 -1.76
CA GLU A 445 -20.10 1.07 -1.29
C GLU A 445 -21.22 1.30 -2.31
N LYS A 446 -20.91 1.17 -3.62
CA LYS A 446 -21.89 1.26 -4.71
C LYS A 446 -23.04 0.25 -4.63
N TYR A 447 -22.87 -0.85 -3.90
CA TYR A 447 -23.89 -1.90 -3.75
C TYR A 447 -24.73 -1.76 -2.48
N TYR A 448 -24.40 -0.86 -1.54
CA TYR A 448 -25.06 -0.77 -0.24
C TYR A 448 -26.58 -0.64 -0.36
N HIS A 449 -27.04 0.34 -1.13
CA HIS A 449 -28.47 0.58 -1.29
C HIS A 449 -29.20 -0.55 -2.01
N GLN A 450 -28.56 -1.17 -3.01
CA GLN A 450 -29.14 -2.28 -3.74
C GLN A 450 -29.32 -3.49 -2.82
N HIS A 451 -28.24 -3.94 -2.19
CA HIS A 451 -28.28 -5.13 -1.34
C HIS A 451 -29.08 -4.90 -0.05
N HIS A 452 -29.13 -3.68 0.49
CA HIS A 452 -30.03 -3.35 1.60
C HIS A 452 -31.51 -3.55 1.23
N ALA A 453 -31.90 -3.18 0.00
CA ALA A 453 -33.26 -3.37 -0.49
C ALA A 453 -33.57 -4.85 -0.77
N GLU A 454 -32.60 -5.61 -1.28
CA GLU A 454 -32.74 -7.04 -1.58
C GLU A 454 -32.68 -7.92 -0.32
N HIS A 455 -31.89 -7.52 0.67
CA HIS A 455 -31.63 -8.21 1.93
C HIS A 455 -31.86 -7.28 3.13
N PRO A 456 -33.13 -6.94 3.45
CA PRO A 456 -33.44 -5.96 4.50
C PRO A 456 -33.11 -6.43 5.93
N ASP A 457 -32.75 -7.71 6.10
CA ASP A 457 -32.28 -8.30 7.36
C ASP A 457 -30.75 -8.28 7.51
N TRP A 458 -30.00 -7.86 6.48
CA TRP A 458 -28.55 -7.75 6.57
C TRP A 458 -28.12 -6.48 7.28
N ILE A 459 -27.15 -6.64 8.17
CA ILE A 459 -26.45 -5.54 8.82
C ILE A 459 -25.23 -5.19 7.95
N ILE A 460 -25.26 -4.03 7.32
CA ILE A 460 -24.24 -3.61 6.33
C ILE A 460 -23.23 -2.65 6.97
N TYR A 461 -21.96 -2.82 6.63
CA TYR A 461 -20.90 -1.84 6.92
C TYR A 461 -19.74 -1.99 5.93
N GLY A 462 -18.92 -0.94 5.82
CA GLY A 462 -17.66 -0.99 5.07
C GLY A 462 -16.58 -1.65 5.89
N SER A 463 -16.27 -2.92 5.65
CA SER A 463 -15.17 -3.61 6.31
C SER A 463 -13.80 -3.14 5.82
N GLU A 464 -13.73 -2.60 4.61
CA GLU A 464 -12.53 -1.99 4.03
C GLU A 464 -12.91 -0.96 2.96
N THR A 465 -12.43 0.27 3.09
CA THR A 465 -12.84 1.40 2.25
C THR A 465 -11.64 2.30 1.93
N ALA A 466 -11.83 3.32 1.09
CA ALA A 466 -10.80 4.26 0.63
C ALA A 466 -9.70 3.65 -0.26
N SER A 467 -8.63 3.06 0.30
CA SER A 467 -7.44 2.57 -0.44
C SER A 467 -6.89 3.60 -1.44
N ILE A 468 -6.78 4.85 -0.98
CA ILE A 468 -6.16 5.97 -1.72
C ILE A 468 -4.71 6.05 -1.30
N VAL A 469 -3.80 6.12 -2.27
CA VAL A 469 -2.36 6.12 -2.03
C VAL A 469 -1.81 7.55 -1.99
N GLN A 470 -0.83 7.81 -1.13
CA GLN A 470 -0.31 9.15 -0.86
C GLN A 470 1.03 9.09 -0.13
N SER A 471 1.91 10.04 -0.42
CA SER A 471 3.18 10.26 0.26
C SER A 471 3.17 11.60 0.99
N ARG A 472 3.71 11.63 2.22
CA ARG A 472 3.70 12.84 3.04
C ARG A 472 4.46 13.98 2.35
N GLY A 473 3.78 15.11 2.14
CA GLY A 473 4.40 16.32 1.59
C GLY A 473 4.80 16.22 0.11
N ILE A 474 4.27 15.25 -0.64
CA ILE A 474 4.48 15.15 -2.09
C ILE A 474 3.20 15.58 -2.80
N TYR A 475 3.31 16.44 -3.81
CA TYR A 475 2.16 17.01 -4.50
C TYR A 475 2.40 16.95 -6.02
N HIS A 476 1.62 16.12 -6.71
CA HIS A 476 1.68 16.01 -8.17
C HIS A 476 0.54 16.82 -8.80
N PHE A 477 0.90 17.96 -9.38
CA PHE A 477 -0.06 18.90 -10.00
C PHE A 477 -0.35 18.54 -11.47
N PRO A 478 -1.59 18.79 -11.94
CA PRO A 478 -2.68 19.49 -11.25
C PRO A 478 -3.66 18.54 -10.54
N PHE A 479 -4.43 19.06 -9.57
CA PHE A 479 -5.39 18.27 -8.78
C PHE A 479 -6.47 17.57 -9.64
N GLU A 480 -6.93 18.21 -10.73
CA GLU A 480 -7.97 17.63 -11.59
C GLU A 480 -7.52 16.41 -12.39
N ARG A 481 -6.21 16.14 -12.43
CA ARG A 481 -5.68 14.95 -13.09
C ARG A 481 -5.37 13.89 -12.07
N SER A 482 -5.89 12.70 -12.32
CA SER A 482 -5.54 11.54 -11.53
C SER A 482 -4.16 11.04 -11.94
N ILE A 483 -3.28 10.91 -10.96
CA ILE A 483 -1.88 10.50 -11.14
C ILE A 483 -1.64 9.38 -10.13
N LEU A 484 -1.77 8.13 -10.56
CA LEU A 484 -1.56 6.99 -9.67
C LEU A 484 -0.07 6.78 -9.38
N ALA A 485 0.79 6.96 -10.39
CA ALA A 485 2.23 6.73 -10.28
C ALA A 485 3.02 7.77 -11.09
N ASP A 486 4.20 8.15 -10.61
CA ASP A 486 5.12 9.11 -11.24
C ASP A 486 6.60 8.67 -11.08
N ASP A 487 7.54 9.40 -11.70
CA ASP A 487 8.95 9.00 -11.82
C ASP A 487 9.72 8.97 -10.48
N ASP A 488 9.21 9.66 -9.46
CA ASP A 488 9.81 9.73 -8.11
C ASP A 488 9.45 8.53 -7.22
N GLU A 489 8.61 7.62 -7.73
CA GLU A 489 8.02 6.51 -6.98
C GLU A 489 7.24 6.95 -5.74
N GLN A 490 6.65 8.15 -5.78
CA GLN A 490 5.80 8.67 -4.71
C GLN A 490 4.33 8.78 -5.17
N CYS A 491 3.43 8.99 -4.23
CA CYS A 491 2.01 9.25 -4.51
C CYS A 491 1.62 10.64 -3.99
N SER A 492 0.69 11.31 -4.66
CA SER A 492 0.33 12.69 -4.35
C SER A 492 -0.60 12.80 -3.14
N ALA A 493 -0.24 13.66 -2.18
CA ALA A 493 -1.07 14.04 -1.05
C ALA A 493 -2.20 15.02 -1.42
N LEU A 494 -2.25 15.51 -2.67
CA LEU A 494 -3.40 16.29 -3.16
C LEU A 494 -4.69 15.46 -3.24
N GLY A 495 -4.65 14.14 -3.04
CA GLY A 495 -5.82 13.27 -3.09
C GLY A 495 -6.23 12.86 -4.51
N ASN A 496 -5.33 12.98 -5.49
CA ASN A 496 -5.54 12.60 -6.89
C ASN A 496 -4.87 11.27 -7.29
N SER A 497 -4.30 10.52 -6.34
CA SER A 497 -3.70 9.19 -6.57
C SER A 497 -4.65 8.07 -6.11
N SER A 498 -5.76 7.88 -6.85
CA SER A 498 -6.75 6.83 -6.56
C SER A 498 -6.40 5.50 -7.23
N THR A 499 -6.48 4.41 -6.47
CA THR A 499 -6.35 3.05 -7.00
C THR A 499 -7.55 2.67 -7.87
N SER A 500 -7.41 1.60 -8.67
CA SER A 500 -8.47 1.18 -9.61
C SER A 500 -9.64 0.42 -8.96
N TRP A 501 -9.57 0.15 -7.65
CA TRP A 501 -10.64 -0.49 -6.87
C TRP A 501 -11.13 0.38 -5.71
N GLY A 502 -10.27 1.25 -5.17
CA GLY A 502 -10.61 2.11 -4.05
C GLY A 502 -11.58 3.25 -4.39
N ALA A 503 -11.79 4.13 -3.42
CA ALA A 503 -12.61 5.32 -3.56
C ALA A 503 -11.96 6.32 -4.52
N LYS A 504 -12.80 7.14 -5.17
CA LYS A 504 -12.35 8.20 -6.09
C LYS A 504 -11.55 9.29 -5.38
N SER A 505 -11.90 9.61 -4.13
CA SER A 505 -11.22 10.55 -3.24
C SER A 505 -11.62 10.28 -1.80
N ALA A 506 -10.90 10.87 -0.83
CA ALA A 506 -11.22 10.72 0.59
C ALA A 506 -12.61 11.30 0.90
N GLU A 507 -12.96 12.43 0.29
CA GLU A 507 -14.29 13.01 0.43
C GLU A 507 -15.39 12.13 -0.15
N ALA A 508 -15.15 11.51 -1.32
CA ALA A 508 -16.11 10.59 -1.91
C ALA A 508 -16.37 9.37 -1.01
N CYS A 509 -15.32 8.87 -0.34
CA CYS A 509 -15.42 7.80 0.66
C CYS A 509 -16.28 8.22 1.86
N ILE A 510 -16.02 9.42 2.40
CA ILE A 510 -16.79 9.99 3.52
C ILE A 510 -18.26 10.17 3.14
N ILE A 511 -18.54 10.74 1.96
CA ILE A 511 -19.90 11.03 1.48
C ILE A 511 -20.70 9.74 1.29
N ALA A 512 -20.11 8.73 0.65
CA ALA A 512 -20.79 7.45 0.38
C ALA A 512 -21.27 6.78 1.69
N GLU A 513 -20.44 6.79 2.73
CA GLU A 513 -20.80 6.22 4.03
C GLU A 513 -21.73 7.14 4.85
N ARG A 514 -21.53 8.47 4.81
CA ARG A 514 -22.40 9.45 5.47
C ARG A 514 -23.85 9.28 5.01
N ASP A 515 -24.05 9.14 3.70
CA ASP A 515 -25.38 9.11 3.08
C ASP A 515 -26.07 7.73 3.22
N ALA A 516 -25.32 6.67 3.55
CA ALA A 516 -25.86 5.35 3.88
C ALA A 516 -26.28 5.26 5.36
N ALA A 517 -27.43 5.85 5.71
CA ALA A 517 -27.88 5.97 7.11
C ALA A 517 -28.13 4.64 7.85
N PHE A 518 -28.36 3.54 7.12
CA PHE A 518 -28.51 2.16 7.65
C PHE A 518 -27.17 1.45 7.85
N SER A 519 -26.08 1.94 7.25
CA SER A 519 -24.74 1.37 7.41
C SER A 519 -24.24 1.65 8.83
N LEU A 520 -23.57 0.66 9.44
CA LEU A 520 -22.93 0.83 10.75
C LEU A 520 -21.79 1.85 10.69
N GLY A 521 -21.17 2.08 9.53
CA GLY A 521 -19.94 2.86 9.38
C GLY A 521 -18.95 2.17 8.45
N GLN A 522 -17.69 2.60 8.51
CA GLN A 522 -16.62 2.12 7.64
C GLN A 522 -15.29 1.91 8.37
N PHE A 523 -14.41 1.11 7.78
CA PHE A 523 -13.00 0.98 8.16
C PHE A 523 -12.13 1.34 6.97
N ILE A 524 -11.41 2.47 7.04
CA ILE A 524 -10.56 2.92 5.93
C ILE A 524 -9.26 2.11 5.86
N TRP A 525 -8.81 1.80 4.65
CA TRP A 525 -7.50 1.22 4.36
C TRP A 525 -6.49 2.35 4.06
N THR A 526 -5.59 2.71 4.99
CA THR A 526 -5.44 2.29 6.40
C THR A 526 -5.34 3.51 7.31
N GLY A 527 -5.30 3.32 8.63
CA GLY A 527 -4.95 4.40 9.56
C GLY A 527 -3.48 4.78 9.44
N PHE A 528 -2.57 3.84 9.66
CA PHE A 528 -1.13 4.00 9.43
C PHE A 528 -0.64 3.22 8.20
N ASP A 529 0.39 3.74 7.55
CA ASP A 529 1.20 2.93 6.66
C ASP A 529 1.85 1.79 7.43
N TYR A 530 2.14 0.73 6.70
CA TYR A 530 2.75 -0.51 7.18
C TYR A 530 3.84 -0.94 6.20
N ILE A 531 4.68 -1.86 6.65
CA ILE A 531 5.77 -2.39 5.80
C ILE A 531 5.17 -3.43 4.83
N GLY A 532 5.64 -3.44 3.59
CA GLY A 532 5.11 -4.27 2.51
C GLY A 532 3.95 -3.62 1.76
N GLU A 533 3.34 -4.39 0.84
CA GLU A 533 2.24 -3.97 -0.04
C GLU A 533 2.39 -2.54 -0.62
N PRO A 534 3.51 -2.23 -1.29
CA PRO A 534 3.89 -0.90 -1.74
C PRO A 534 3.13 -0.41 -2.99
N THR A 535 1.86 -0.79 -3.13
CA THR A 535 1.00 -0.39 -4.26
C THR A 535 1.03 1.13 -4.43
N PRO A 536 1.23 1.66 -5.66
CA PRO A 536 1.26 0.95 -6.95
C PRO A 536 2.65 0.48 -7.42
N TYR A 537 3.67 0.65 -6.58
CA TYR A 537 5.08 0.39 -6.90
C TYR A 537 5.57 -0.96 -6.37
N HIS A 538 6.89 -1.16 -6.42
CA HIS A 538 7.62 -2.30 -5.83
C HIS A 538 8.68 -1.80 -4.83
N THR A 539 8.29 -0.84 -4.00
CA THR A 539 9.11 -0.24 -2.93
C THR A 539 8.93 -1.02 -1.61
N LYS A 540 9.28 -0.50 -0.42
CA LYS A 540 9.24 -1.33 0.82
C LYS A 540 8.06 -1.11 1.76
N ASN A 541 7.38 0.03 1.70
CA ASN A 541 6.25 0.37 2.59
C ASN A 541 5.00 0.72 1.78
N SER A 542 3.83 0.60 2.41
CA SER A 542 2.56 1.03 1.84
C SER A 542 2.48 2.55 1.65
N TYR A 543 1.48 2.99 0.88
CA TYR A 543 1.15 4.40 0.68
C TYR A 543 -0.27 4.76 1.16
N PHE A 544 -1.00 3.80 1.74
CA PHE A 544 -2.43 3.90 2.05
C PHE A 544 -2.75 4.71 3.32
N GLY A 545 -1.83 4.74 4.28
CA GLY A 545 -2.07 5.28 5.61
C GLY A 545 -2.36 6.77 5.60
N GLN A 546 -3.22 7.21 6.52
CA GLN A 546 -3.41 8.63 6.83
C GLN A 546 -2.23 9.18 7.65
N MET A 547 -1.47 8.30 8.28
CA MET A 547 -0.14 8.54 8.83
C MET A 547 0.88 7.65 8.12
N ASP A 548 2.13 8.12 8.02
CA ASP A 548 3.24 7.29 7.58
C ASP A 548 3.75 6.32 8.67
N THR A 549 4.68 5.42 8.32
CA THR A 549 5.27 4.43 9.26
C THR A 549 6.02 5.08 10.43
N ALA A 550 6.49 6.32 10.24
CA ALA A 550 7.15 7.13 11.25
C ALA A 550 6.18 7.88 12.18
N THR A 551 4.86 7.65 12.01
CA THR A 551 3.76 8.27 12.76
C THR A 551 3.55 9.76 12.50
N PHE A 552 3.98 10.26 11.34
CA PHE A 552 3.68 11.61 10.88
C PHE A 552 2.38 11.63 10.07
N LYS A 553 1.56 12.65 10.31
CA LYS A 553 0.27 12.84 9.63
C LYS A 553 0.49 13.25 8.17
N LYS A 554 -0.25 12.62 7.25
CA LYS A 554 -0.41 13.09 5.86
C LYS A 554 -1.61 14.02 5.78
N ASP A 555 -1.80 14.69 4.65
CA ASP A 555 -2.86 15.70 4.52
C ASP A 555 -4.28 15.13 4.61
N SER A 556 -4.48 13.91 4.12
CA SER A 556 -5.74 13.17 4.24
C SER A 556 -6.20 12.94 5.69
N TYR A 557 -5.28 12.85 6.66
CA TYR A 557 -5.60 12.80 8.09
C TYR A 557 -6.56 13.94 8.46
N TYR A 558 -6.27 15.14 7.97
CA TYR A 558 -7.04 16.34 8.29
C TYR A 558 -8.38 16.38 7.56
N ILE A 559 -8.48 15.73 6.39
CA ILE A 559 -9.77 15.54 5.69
C ILE A 559 -10.68 14.65 6.55
N TYR A 560 -10.21 13.49 7.01
CA TYR A 560 -10.99 12.64 7.90
C TYR A 560 -11.28 13.31 9.25
N GLN A 561 -10.30 14.01 9.83
CA GLN A 561 -10.51 14.80 11.05
C GLN A 561 -11.61 15.85 10.87
N SER A 562 -11.66 16.51 9.72
CA SER A 562 -12.69 17.51 9.44
C SER A 562 -14.11 16.90 9.39
N ALA A 563 -14.24 15.65 8.95
CA ALA A 563 -15.52 14.96 8.87
C ALA A 563 -15.92 14.24 10.16
N TRP A 564 -14.96 13.80 10.97
CA TRP A 564 -15.19 12.94 12.14
C TRP A 564 -15.12 13.67 13.47
N THR A 565 -14.83 14.98 13.47
CA THR A 565 -14.78 15.80 14.68
C THR A 565 -15.77 16.97 14.61
N ASN A 566 -16.21 17.44 15.78
CA ASN A 566 -17.13 18.56 15.88
C ASN A 566 -16.38 19.88 16.10
N TYR A 567 -16.59 20.87 15.24
CA TYR A 567 -15.92 22.18 15.36
C TYR A 567 -16.25 22.92 16.67
N LYS A 568 -17.36 22.60 17.34
CA LYS A 568 -17.74 23.23 18.62
C LYS A 568 -16.84 22.79 19.77
N SER A 569 -16.32 21.57 19.71
CA SER A 569 -15.40 21.03 20.73
C SER A 569 -13.95 21.08 20.27
N ASN A 570 -13.69 20.81 18.99
CA ASN A 570 -12.35 20.70 18.40
C ASN A 570 -12.29 21.43 17.04
N PRO A 571 -12.38 22.77 17.00
CA PRO A 571 -12.31 23.52 15.75
C PRO A 571 -10.96 23.32 15.06
N MET A 572 -10.96 23.06 13.76
CA MET A 572 -9.74 22.89 12.97
C MET A 572 -9.88 23.45 11.56
N VAL A 573 -8.75 23.83 10.97
CA VAL A 573 -8.59 24.16 9.55
C VAL A 573 -7.18 23.73 9.15
N HIS A 574 -7.01 23.22 7.94
CA HIS A 574 -5.71 22.75 7.44
C HIS A 574 -5.54 23.07 5.95
N ILE A 575 -4.39 23.65 5.60
CA ILE A 575 -3.97 23.96 4.23
C ILE A 575 -3.13 22.81 3.67
N LEU A 576 -3.53 22.34 2.50
CA LEU A 576 -2.74 21.55 1.56
C LEU A 576 -2.31 22.55 0.47
N THR A 577 -1.05 22.93 0.32
CA THR A 577 0.24 22.23 0.45
C THR A 577 1.23 23.09 1.28
N TYR A 578 2.52 22.73 1.36
CA TYR A 578 3.58 23.67 1.78
C TYR A 578 3.72 24.81 0.73
N TRP A 579 4.50 25.86 0.99
CA TRP A 579 4.59 27.03 0.08
C TRP A 579 5.99 27.35 -0.46
N ASP A 580 6.60 26.43 -1.23
CA ASP A 580 7.94 26.57 -1.82
C ASP A 580 8.06 25.90 -3.21
N PHE A 581 7.68 26.61 -4.29
CA PHE A 581 7.64 26.08 -5.66
C PHE A 581 8.42 26.94 -6.67
N ASN A 582 8.25 26.69 -7.97
CA ASN A 582 8.81 27.54 -9.03
C ASN A 582 8.01 28.85 -9.13
N PRO A 583 8.66 30.03 -9.20
CA PRO A 583 7.95 31.29 -9.44
C PRO A 583 7.02 31.22 -10.66
N GLY A 584 5.76 31.59 -10.47
CA GLY A 584 4.72 31.56 -11.51
C GLY A 584 4.13 30.17 -11.82
N GLN A 585 4.59 29.09 -11.19
CA GLN A 585 3.95 27.77 -11.32
C GLN A 585 2.53 27.82 -10.74
N MET A 586 1.58 27.18 -11.40
CA MET A 586 0.20 27.15 -10.90
C MET A 586 0.06 26.09 -9.80
N ILE A 587 -0.32 26.52 -8.59
CA ILE A 587 -0.44 25.63 -7.42
C ILE A 587 -1.91 25.44 -7.06
N ASP A 588 -2.32 24.18 -6.94
CA ASP A 588 -3.59 23.79 -6.36
C ASP A 588 -3.51 23.85 -4.83
N VAL A 589 -4.23 24.79 -4.23
CA VAL A 589 -4.34 24.95 -2.78
C VAL A 589 -5.70 24.45 -2.32
N ARG A 590 -5.71 23.43 -1.47
CA ARG A 590 -6.92 22.88 -0.86
C ARG A 590 -6.96 23.21 0.63
N VAL A 591 -8.15 23.46 1.15
CA VAL A 591 -8.36 23.76 2.57
C VAL A 591 -9.51 22.93 3.09
N CYS A 592 -9.25 22.11 4.10
CA CYS A 592 -10.29 21.34 4.80
C CYS A 592 -10.52 21.90 6.21
N SER A 593 -11.75 21.81 6.70
CA SER A 593 -12.15 22.30 8.02
C SER A 593 -13.46 21.66 8.43
N ASN A 594 -13.61 21.36 9.73
CA ASN A 594 -14.92 20.98 10.30
C ASN A 594 -15.86 22.17 10.51
N ALA A 595 -15.40 23.39 10.27
CA ALA A 595 -16.21 24.60 10.37
C ALA A 595 -17.15 24.75 9.16
N PRO A 596 -18.28 25.47 9.31
CA PRO A 596 -19.22 25.69 8.21
C PRO A 596 -18.71 26.65 7.13
N LYS A 597 -17.65 27.44 7.41
CA LYS A 597 -17.13 28.40 6.44
C LYS A 597 -15.61 28.56 6.57
N ILE A 598 -14.95 28.67 5.42
CA ILE A 598 -13.53 28.94 5.31
C ILE A 598 -13.23 30.12 4.39
N GLU A 599 -12.10 30.79 4.64
CA GLU A 599 -11.50 31.82 3.80
C GLU A 599 -10.02 31.49 3.60
N LEU A 600 -9.53 31.62 2.36
CA LEU A 600 -8.11 31.56 2.04
C LEU A 600 -7.61 32.96 1.69
N GLN A 601 -6.51 33.36 2.32
CA GLN A 601 -5.79 34.60 2.05
C GLN A 601 -4.39 34.30 1.53
N PHE A 602 -3.90 35.13 0.62
CA PHE A 602 -2.51 35.15 0.18
C PHE A 602 -1.94 36.56 0.40
N ASN A 603 -0.87 36.67 1.19
CA ASN A 603 -0.26 37.94 1.59
C ASN A 603 -1.26 38.97 2.15
N GLY A 604 -2.24 38.47 2.91
CA GLY A 604 -3.29 39.28 3.55
C GLY A 604 -4.48 39.66 2.65
N GLU A 605 -4.47 39.28 1.38
CA GLU A 605 -5.60 39.48 0.46
C GLU A 605 -6.42 38.19 0.31
N THR A 606 -7.75 38.30 0.39
CA THR A 606 -8.65 37.16 0.20
C THR A 606 -8.59 36.63 -1.23
N VAL A 607 -8.19 35.38 -1.38
CA VAL A 607 -8.24 34.62 -2.64
C VAL A 607 -9.67 34.15 -2.89
N GLY A 608 -10.33 33.64 -1.85
CA GLY A 608 -11.72 33.21 -1.92
C GLY A 608 -12.24 32.65 -0.60
N THR A 609 -13.55 32.39 -0.57
CA THR A 609 -14.25 31.77 0.56
C THR A 609 -15.06 30.57 0.07
N TYR A 610 -15.28 29.60 0.95
CA TYR A 610 -16.14 28.45 0.67
C TYR A 610 -16.98 28.11 1.90
N ASP A 611 -18.29 27.92 1.70
CA ASP A 611 -19.22 27.48 2.74
C ASP A 611 -19.36 25.95 2.62
N ILE A 612 -19.03 25.23 3.69
CA ILE A 612 -18.98 23.76 3.71
C ILE A 612 -20.28 23.23 4.31
N ASP A 613 -21.03 22.47 3.51
CA ASP A 613 -22.17 21.67 3.98
C ASP A 613 -21.68 20.26 4.32
N HIS A 614 -21.41 20.02 5.60
CA HIS A 614 -20.95 18.71 6.09
C HIS A 614 -22.04 17.64 6.05
N GLU A 615 -23.31 18.03 6.11
CA GLU A 615 -24.45 17.11 6.24
C GLU A 615 -24.92 16.59 4.88
N HIS A 616 -24.95 17.46 3.85
CA HIS A 616 -25.48 17.12 2.53
C HIS A 616 -24.59 17.53 1.35
N GLY A 617 -23.49 18.24 1.61
CA GLY A 617 -22.59 18.72 0.56
C GLY A 617 -21.84 17.59 -0.14
N THR A 618 -21.51 17.80 -1.42
CA THR A 618 -20.72 16.89 -2.26
C THR A 618 -19.24 17.29 -2.35
N GLN A 619 -18.86 18.40 -1.73
CA GLN A 619 -17.49 18.91 -1.67
C GLN A 619 -17.22 19.38 -0.25
N LEU A 620 -16.30 18.68 0.43
CA LEU A 620 -15.99 18.87 1.86
C LEU A 620 -14.73 19.72 2.10
N ALA A 621 -14.09 20.22 1.03
CA ALA A 621 -12.90 21.06 1.10
C ALA A 621 -12.99 22.20 0.08
N GLY A 622 -12.45 23.38 0.43
CA GLY A 622 -12.23 24.47 -0.52
C GLY A 622 -11.03 24.19 -1.41
N TRP A 623 -11.05 24.69 -2.65
CA TRP A 623 -9.99 24.48 -3.63
C TRP A 623 -9.82 25.71 -4.52
N TRP A 624 -8.58 26.17 -4.66
CA TRP A 624 -8.19 27.34 -5.45
C TRP A 624 -6.90 27.06 -6.22
N LYS A 625 -6.71 27.77 -7.34
CA LYS A 625 -5.45 27.79 -8.10
C LYS A 625 -4.77 29.14 -7.95
N ILE A 626 -3.53 29.14 -7.48
CA ILE A 626 -2.76 30.36 -7.19
C ILE A 626 -1.39 30.21 -7.86
N PRO A 627 -0.96 31.18 -8.70
CA PRO A 627 0.42 31.18 -9.19
C PRO A 627 1.38 31.41 -8.01
N TYR A 628 2.38 30.55 -7.88
CA TYR A 628 3.32 30.64 -6.77
C TYR A 628 4.15 31.92 -6.83
N GLU A 629 4.10 32.67 -5.74
CA GLU A 629 5.00 33.75 -5.39
C GLU A 629 5.39 33.57 -3.91
N PRO A 630 6.64 33.88 -3.52
CA PRO A 630 7.03 33.79 -2.12
C PRO A 630 6.12 34.63 -1.20
N GLY A 631 5.68 34.06 -0.09
CA GLY A 631 4.76 34.76 0.80
C GLY A 631 4.09 33.86 1.84
N GLU A 632 2.93 34.31 2.32
CA GLU A 632 2.12 33.63 3.33
C GLU A 632 0.75 33.24 2.75
N LEU A 633 0.41 31.96 2.84
CA LEU A 633 -0.97 31.47 2.76
C LEU A 633 -1.56 31.40 4.16
N LYS A 634 -2.80 31.86 4.30
CA LYS A 634 -3.52 31.83 5.57
C LYS A 634 -4.95 31.38 5.36
N ALA A 635 -5.33 30.29 6.00
CA ALA A 635 -6.69 29.78 6.02
C ALA A 635 -7.36 30.16 7.34
N ILE A 636 -8.60 30.62 7.25
CA ILE A 636 -9.39 31.10 8.39
C ILE A 636 -10.72 30.37 8.39
N ALA A 637 -11.05 29.69 9.48
CA ALA A 637 -12.33 29.01 9.67
C ALA A 637 -13.27 29.83 10.55
N TYR A 638 -14.53 29.90 10.14
CA TYR A 638 -15.59 30.67 10.79
C TYR A 638 -16.74 29.77 11.24
N ASN A 639 -17.33 30.07 12.40
CA ASN A 639 -18.62 29.50 12.79
C ASN A 639 -19.80 30.22 12.09
N GLU A 640 -21.03 29.76 12.34
CA GLU A 640 -22.26 30.33 11.76
C GLU A 640 -22.52 31.78 12.18
N ALA A 641 -21.92 32.24 13.29
CA ALA A 641 -21.98 33.62 13.74
C ALA A 641 -20.92 34.53 13.05
N GLY A 642 -20.09 33.97 12.16
CA GLY A 642 -19.00 34.69 11.49
C GLY A 642 -17.79 34.96 12.37
N GLN A 643 -17.62 34.23 13.48
CA GLN A 643 -16.47 34.35 14.36
C GLN A 643 -15.34 33.42 13.92
N ILE A 644 -14.10 33.89 13.95
CA ILE A 644 -12.91 33.07 13.67
C ILE A 644 -12.74 32.05 14.80
N ILE A 645 -12.66 30.77 14.46
CA ILE A 645 -12.52 29.66 15.42
C ILE A 645 -11.26 28.83 15.22
N ALA A 646 -10.64 28.85 14.03
CA ALA A 646 -9.36 28.23 13.76
C ALA A 646 -8.63 28.97 12.63
N VAL A 647 -7.29 28.89 12.63
CA VAL A 647 -6.40 29.48 11.62
C VAL A 647 -5.27 28.51 11.35
N ASP A 648 -4.90 28.35 10.08
CA ASP A 648 -3.69 27.64 9.64
C ASP A 648 -2.88 28.53 8.68
N ILE A 649 -1.56 28.40 8.71
CA ILE A 649 -0.63 29.28 8.00
C ILE A 649 0.46 28.44 7.34
N ARG A 650 0.77 28.75 6.07
CA ARG A 650 1.90 28.19 5.32
C ARG A 650 2.73 29.32 4.74
N GLU A 651 4.04 29.26 4.95
CA GLU A 651 4.98 30.31 4.55
C GLU A 651 6.05 29.75 3.62
N SER A 652 6.57 30.60 2.75
CA SER A 652 7.80 30.28 2.01
C SER A 652 9.01 30.23 2.93
N PHE A 653 9.90 29.28 2.67
CA PHE A 653 11.09 29.03 3.47
C PHE A 653 12.34 28.87 2.59
N GLY A 654 13.50 29.15 3.18
CA GLY A 654 14.81 28.97 2.57
C GLY A 654 15.41 27.58 2.78
N ASP A 655 16.73 27.49 2.59
CA ASP A 655 17.49 26.27 2.90
C ASP A 655 17.64 26.04 4.41
N ALA A 656 17.73 24.77 4.79
CA ALA A 656 17.91 24.35 6.18
C ALA A 656 19.18 24.96 6.80
N SER A 657 19.03 25.53 7.99
CA SER A 657 20.13 26.18 8.73
C SER A 657 20.22 25.75 10.20
N ARG A 658 19.16 25.16 10.76
CA ARG A 658 19.08 24.75 12.16
C ARG A 658 18.32 23.42 12.31
N ILE A 659 18.87 22.51 13.11
CA ILE A 659 18.23 21.24 13.51
C ILE A 659 17.34 21.49 14.73
N CYS A 660 16.09 21.07 14.65
CA CYS A 660 15.10 21.17 15.72
C CYS A 660 14.72 19.80 16.25
N LEU A 661 14.69 19.65 17.57
CA LEU A 661 14.39 18.40 18.26
C LEU A 661 13.17 18.60 19.16
N LYS A 662 12.11 17.80 18.94
CA LYS A 662 10.89 17.85 19.75
C LYS A 662 10.51 16.45 20.21
N ALA A 663 10.59 16.20 21.51
CA ALA A 663 10.08 14.98 22.10
C ALA A 663 8.56 15.05 22.32
N ASP A 664 7.88 13.90 22.23
CA ASP A 664 6.47 13.78 22.59
C ASP A 664 6.22 13.86 24.11
N LYS A 665 7.25 13.56 24.91
CA LYS A 665 7.29 13.76 26.37
C LYS A 665 8.72 13.98 26.87
N ASP A 666 8.86 14.62 28.02
CA ASP A 666 10.17 14.97 28.61
C ASP A 666 10.77 13.86 29.49
N THR A 667 9.95 12.88 29.90
CA THR A 667 10.33 11.83 30.84
C THR A 667 9.90 10.45 30.39
N LEU A 668 10.71 9.44 30.66
CA LEU A 668 10.37 8.02 30.53
C LEU A 668 10.50 7.27 31.84
N LEU A 669 9.87 6.12 31.97
CA LEU A 669 10.05 5.22 33.10
C LEU A 669 11.21 4.25 32.82
N ALA A 670 12.10 4.03 33.79
CA ALA A 670 13.23 3.11 33.70
C ALA A 670 12.83 1.62 33.75
N ASP A 671 11.84 1.22 32.94
CA ASP A 671 11.26 -0.13 32.91
C ASP A 671 11.77 -1.00 31.74
N GLY A 672 12.60 -0.42 30.86
CA GLY A 672 13.16 -1.08 29.68
C GLY A 672 12.24 -1.12 28.45
N THR A 673 10.97 -0.73 28.58
CA THR A 673 9.94 -0.83 27.53
C THR A 673 9.28 0.49 27.15
N ASP A 674 9.29 1.49 28.05
CA ASP A 674 8.75 2.82 27.78
C ASP A 674 9.56 3.53 26.69
N LEU A 675 8.87 4.30 25.86
CA LEU A 675 9.43 4.96 24.67
C LEU A 675 9.19 6.46 24.70
N ILE A 676 10.15 7.23 24.19
CA ILE A 676 10.02 8.62 23.78
C ILE A 676 10.23 8.70 22.27
N PHE A 677 9.38 9.47 21.60
CA PHE A 677 9.45 9.75 20.18
C PHE A 677 10.00 11.16 19.98
N VAL A 678 11.18 11.28 19.38
CA VAL A 678 11.84 12.56 19.11
C VAL A 678 11.70 12.88 17.63
N GLU A 679 10.87 13.88 17.32
CA GLU A 679 10.74 14.46 15.99
C GLU A 679 11.94 15.38 15.72
N ILE A 680 12.60 15.13 14.58
CA ILE A 680 13.73 15.89 14.06
C ILE A 680 13.25 16.65 12.83
N THR A 681 13.34 17.98 12.86
CA THR A 681 12.97 18.86 11.74
C THR A 681 14.08 19.88 11.46
N MET A 682 13.90 20.66 10.40
CA MET A 682 14.82 21.72 9.99
C MET A 682 14.11 23.07 9.95
N GLU A 683 14.83 24.11 10.34
CA GLU A 683 14.41 25.50 10.17
C GLU A 683 15.44 26.27 9.33
N ASP A 684 14.94 27.22 8.53
CA ASP A 684 15.79 28.12 7.76
C ASP A 684 16.38 29.24 8.62
N GLN A 685 17.14 30.14 8.00
CA GLN A 685 17.80 31.24 8.71
C GLN A 685 16.82 32.23 9.35
N MET A 686 15.59 32.32 8.84
CA MET A 686 14.52 33.17 9.37
C MET A 686 13.68 32.47 10.46
N GLY A 687 13.89 31.16 10.65
CA GLY A 687 13.18 30.34 11.62
C GLY A 687 11.91 29.71 11.07
N HIS A 688 11.70 29.72 9.75
CA HIS A 688 10.59 29.01 9.12
C HIS A 688 10.92 27.52 9.00
N THR A 689 9.93 26.65 9.20
CA THR A 689 10.12 25.20 9.03
C THR A 689 10.37 24.89 7.56
N VAL A 690 11.43 24.14 7.26
CA VAL A 690 11.75 23.70 5.89
C VAL A 690 11.01 22.40 5.59
N GLU A 691 9.77 22.52 5.13
CA GLU A 691 8.82 21.39 5.00
C GLU A 691 9.20 20.36 3.92
N ASN A 692 10.17 20.66 3.06
CA ASN A 692 10.72 19.73 2.08
C ASN A 692 12.19 19.35 2.37
N ALA A 693 12.71 19.61 3.59
CA ALA A 693 14.08 19.25 3.93
C ALA A 693 14.32 17.73 3.84
N ASN A 694 15.46 17.36 3.29
CA ASN A 694 15.88 15.98 3.08
C ASN A 694 17.32 15.71 3.53
N ASN A 695 17.84 16.56 4.43
CA ASN A 695 19.18 16.46 4.99
C ASN A 695 19.46 15.07 5.59
N ARG A 696 20.67 14.55 5.39
CA ARG A 696 21.19 13.40 6.15
C ARG A 696 21.49 13.84 7.58
N VAL A 697 21.04 13.08 8.58
CA VAL A 697 21.41 13.31 9.97
C VAL A 697 21.96 12.06 10.62
N GLN A 698 22.91 12.26 11.53
CA GLN A 698 23.43 11.26 12.45
C GLN A 698 22.79 11.47 13.81
N VAL A 699 22.29 10.40 14.44
CA VAL A 699 21.62 10.44 15.75
C VAL A 699 22.39 9.59 16.75
N GLN A 700 22.74 10.18 17.89
CA GLN A 700 23.38 9.48 19.01
C GLN A 700 22.55 9.66 20.28
N VAL A 701 22.33 8.56 21.01
CA VAL A 701 21.63 8.56 22.30
C VAL A 701 22.57 8.03 23.38
N ASN A 702 22.85 8.87 24.38
CA ASN A 702 23.75 8.58 25.49
C ASN A 702 23.00 8.60 26.84
N GLY A 703 23.54 7.89 27.84
CA GLY A 703 22.99 7.86 29.20
C GLY A 703 21.91 6.78 29.40
N ALA A 704 20.86 7.12 30.14
CA ALA A 704 19.83 6.19 30.62
C ALA A 704 18.79 5.76 29.54
N GLY A 705 19.11 5.96 28.26
CA GLY A 705 18.23 5.68 27.13
C GLY A 705 18.98 4.99 25.99
N ARG A 706 18.21 4.50 25.01
CA ARG A 706 18.69 3.70 23.87
C ARG A 706 17.98 4.12 22.61
N LEU A 707 18.71 4.42 21.53
CA LEU A 707 18.09 4.51 20.20
C LEU A 707 17.69 3.11 19.75
N ILE A 708 16.43 2.91 19.38
CA ILE A 708 15.92 1.59 18.93
C ILE A 708 15.19 1.63 17.57
N GLY A 709 15.16 2.80 16.93
CA GLY A 709 14.60 2.97 15.60
C GLY A 709 14.79 4.37 15.04
N LEU A 710 15.06 4.46 13.73
CA LEU A 710 14.99 5.69 12.93
C LEU A 710 14.03 5.48 11.76
N ASP A 711 13.08 6.39 11.56
CA ASP A 711 12.15 6.32 10.44
C ASP A 711 11.67 7.69 9.97
N ASN A 712 11.54 7.86 8.66
CA ASN A 712 11.07 9.06 8.00
C ASN A 712 9.78 8.83 7.19
N GLY A 713 9.29 7.60 7.08
CA GLY A 713 8.08 7.27 6.32
C GLY A 713 8.25 7.19 4.80
N ASP A 714 9.45 7.40 4.26
CA ASP A 714 9.71 7.25 2.83
C ASP A 714 9.82 5.77 2.47
N SER A 715 8.85 5.29 1.68
CA SER A 715 8.82 3.92 1.17
C SER A 715 9.98 3.62 0.20
N THR A 716 10.63 4.65 -0.33
CA THR A 716 11.72 4.54 -1.30
C THR A 716 13.12 4.68 -0.67
N ASP A 717 13.19 4.88 0.64
CA ASP A 717 14.43 5.00 1.42
C ASP A 717 14.78 3.67 2.10
N TYR A 718 15.82 3.00 1.63
CA TYR A 718 16.25 1.70 2.14
C TYR A 718 17.31 1.78 3.24
N ASP A 719 17.59 2.96 3.80
CA ASP A 719 18.44 3.06 4.98
C ASP A 719 17.88 2.21 6.14
N PRO A 720 18.76 1.56 6.92
CA PRO A 720 18.31 0.65 7.98
C PRO A 720 17.50 1.35 9.06
N TYR A 721 16.33 0.80 9.40
CA TYR A 721 15.56 1.23 10.59
C TYR A 721 16.39 1.14 11.88
N LYS A 722 17.32 0.18 11.94
CA LYS A 722 18.23 -0.09 13.06
C LYS A 722 19.60 0.59 12.93
N GLY A 723 19.77 1.49 11.95
CA GLY A 723 20.95 2.32 11.77
C GLY A 723 20.97 3.57 12.66
N THR A 724 22.07 4.32 12.65
CA THR A 724 22.22 5.57 13.42
C THR A 724 22.19 6.83 12.55
N SER A 725 22.04 6.66 11.23
CA SER A 725 22.05 7.74 10.25
C SER A 725 20.91 7.57 9.27
N ARG A 726 20.18 8.64 8.93
CA ARG A 726 19.11 8.61 7.92
C ARG A 726 18.82 10.00 7.36
N ARG A 727 18.28 10.08 6.14
CA ARG A 727 17.74 11.35 5.61
C ARG A 727 16.41 11.72 6.26
N LEU A 728 16.14 13.03 6.35
CA LEU A 728 14.77 13.50 6.52
C LEU A 728 13.98 13.21 5.23
N PHE A 729 12.66 13.04 5.36
CA PHE A 729 11.74 13.00 4.23
C PHE A 729 10.66 14.05 4.45
N SER A 730 10.45 14.93 3.47
CA SER A 730 9.51 16.06 3.55
C SER A 730 9.60 16.79 4.91
N GLY A 731 10.82 17.19 5.28
CA GLY A 731 11.08 18.01 6.46
C GLY A 731 11.18 17.27 7.79
N LYS A 732 11.00 15.94 7.85
CA LYS A 732 10.88 15.21 9.12
C LYS A 732 11.63 13.87 9.16
N LEU A 733 12.12 13.53 10.35
CA LEU A 733 12.64 12.22 10.74
C LEU A 733 12.23 11.92 12.19
N MET A 734 11.89 10.67 12.50
CA MET A 734 11.56 10.18 13.83
C MET A 734 12.74 9.39 14.42
N ALA A 735 13.14 9.71 15.64
CA ALA A 735 14.02 8.89 16.46
C ALA A 735 13.27 8.29 17.65
N ILE A 736 13.28 6.97 17.77
CA ILE A 736 12.59 6.23 18.83
C ILE A 736 13.61 5.90 19.93
N VAL A 737 13.42 6.51 21.10
CA VAL A 737 14.30 6.36 22.26
C VAL A 737 13.62 5.49 23.32
N ALA A 738 14.15 4.31 23.58
CA ALA A 738 13.67 3.42 24.62
C ALA A 738 14.37 3.63 25.96
N ALA A 739 13.63 3.34 27.02
CA ALA A 739 14.14 3.23 28.36
C ALA A 739 15.30 2.22 28.46
N SER A 740 16.29 2.54 29.29
CA SER A 740 17.11 1.52 29.93
C SER A 740 16.43 1.02 31.21
N LEU A 741 17.11 0.13 31.96
CA LEU A 741 16.65 -0.33 33.27
C LEU A 741 17.21 0.52 34.42
N GLU A 742 17.95 1.58 34.10
CA GLU A 742 18.52 2.52 35.05
C GLU A 742 17.87 3.89 34.87
N ALA A 743 17.58 4.56 36.00
CA ALA A 743 17.12 5.93 36.01
C ALA A 743 18.30 6.89 35.80
N GLY A 744 18.04 8.06 35.21
CA GLY A 744 19.06 9.09 34.99
C GLY A 744 18.82 9.93 33.73
N THR A 745 19.79 10.77 33.40
CA THR A 745 19.72 11.66 32.24
C THR A 745 19.89 10.90 30.94
N ILE A 746 19.13 11.30 29.93
CA ILE A 746 19.25 10.86 28.54
C ILE A 746 19.67 12.08 27.72
N THR A 747 20.67 11.92 26.86
CA THR A 747 21.08 12.97 25.91
C THR A 747 20.94 12.45 24.50
N VAL A 748 20.10 13.10 23.70
CA VAL A 748 19.95 12.88 22.26
C VAL A 748 20.74 13.96 21.54
N GLU A 749 21.69 13.56 20.71
CA GLU A 749 22.53 14.45 19.90
C GLU A 749 22.31 14.15 18.43
N VAL A 750 22.08 15.21 17.64
CA VAL A 750 21.80 15.12 16.21
C VAL A 750 22.72 16.06 15.44
N THR A 751 23.40 15.55 14.42
CA THR A 751 24.31 16.34 13.56
C THR A 751 23.98 16.14 12.08
N SER A 752 24.25 17.15 11.26
CA SER A 752 24.05 17.13 9.80
C SER A 752 25.18 17.90 9.10
N GLY A 753 25.55 17.50 7.88
CA GLY A 753 26.57 18.20 7.10
C GLY A 753 26.21 19.68 6.87
N GLY A 754 27.15 20.58 7.15
CA GLY A 754 26.97 22.03 6.95
C GLY A 754 26.09 22.75 7.98
N ILE A 755 25.53 22.04 8.97
CA ILE A 755 24.62 22.62 9.99
C ILE A 755 25.17 22.36 11.40
N GLU A 756 25.00 23.33 12.31
CA GLU A 756 25.38 23.16 13.72
C GLU A 756 24.55 22.04 14.39
N GLY A 757 25.24 21.15 15.11
CA GLY A 757 24.58 20.04 15.81
C GLY A 757 23.65 20.50 16.93
N SER A 758 22.60 19.72 17.18
CA SER A 758 21.59 19.99 18.21
C SER A 758 21.56 18.91 19.27
N LYS A 759 21.19 19.28 20.50
CA LYS A 759 21.12 18.36 21.66
C LYS A 759 19.84 18.55 22.42
N LEU A 760 19.23 17.44 22.83
CA LEU A 760 18.05 17.39 23.69
C LEU A 760 18.36 16.56 24.95
N GLN A 761 18.01 17.10 26.11
CA GLN A 761 18.13 16.40 27.40
C GLN A 761 16.75 15.95 27.87
N LEU A 762 16.65 14.67 28.23
CA LEU A 762 15.44 14.02 28.74
C LEU A 762 15.78 13.29 30.06
N GLN A 763 14.76 12.81 30.77
CA GLN A 763 14.96 12.12 32.05
C GLN A 763 14.29 10.73 32.09
N SER A 764 15.05 9.73 32.54
CA SER A 764 14.56 8.40 32.90
C SER A 764 14.28 8.36 34.41
N LEU A 765 13.02 8.18 34.79
CA LEU A 765 12.57 8.17 36.17
C LEU A 765 12.61 6.75 36.76
N PRO A 766 12.93 6.60 38.06
CA PRO A 766 12.91 5.30 38.71
C PRO A 766 11.48 4.76 38.79
N VAL A 767 11.33 3.45 38.57
CA VAL A 767 10.08 2.73 38.82
C VAL A 767 10.08 2.14 40.23
N PRO A 768 8.97 2.26 41.01
CA PRO A 768 8.91 1.75 42.39
C PRO A 768 9.17 0.25 42.46
N ASP A 769 8.60 -0.51 41.53
CA ASP A 769 8.76 -1.95 41.40
C ASP A 769 9.27 -2.27 40.00
N ARG A 770 10.55 -2.64 39.90
CA ARG A 770 11.13 -3.04 38.61
C ARG A 770 10.46 -4.33 38.13
N ARG A 771 9.88 -4.28 36.93
CA ARG A 771 9.26 -5.45 36.31
C ARG A 771 10.32 -6.51 36.05
N VAL A 772 10.22 -7.63 36.76
CA VAL A 772 11.00 -8.84 36.48
C VAL A 772 10.51 -9.42 35.16
N GLY A 773 11.40 -9.96 34.34
CA GLY A 773 10.99 -10.54 33.06
C GLY A 773 11.53 -9.82 31.83
N ILE A 774 12.27 -8.71 31.97
CA ILE A 774 12.62 -7.79 30.87
C ILE A 774 14.14 -7.60 30.77
N SER A 775 14.66 -7.60 29.55
CA SER A 775 15.99 -7.11 29.20
C SER A 775 15.91 -5.85 28.32
N ALA A 776 16.98 -5.04 28.34
CA ALA A 776 17.04 -3.74 27.67
C ALA A 776 18.44 -3.51 27.07
N ASN A 777 18.89 -4.46 26.25
CA ASN A 777 20.21 -4.50 25.65
C ASN A 777 20.23 -3.98 24.20
N THR A 778 19.14 -4.14 23.45
CA THR A 778 19.04 -3.78 22.03
C THR A 778 19.27 -2.28 21.81
N ARG A 779 20.09 -1.95 20.81
CA ARG A 779 20.38 -0.58 20.40
C ARG A 779 20.58 -0.55 18.88
N ASN A 780 20.25 0.57 18.25
CA ASN A 780 20.67 0.83 16.89
C ASN A 780 22.20 0.82 16.80
N LEU A 781 22.71 0.34 15.68
CA LEU A 781 24.13 0.18 15.41
C LEU A 781 24.55 1.13 14.29
N ASP A 782 25.84 1.39 14.21
CA ASP A 782 26.42 2.02 13.03
C ASP A 782 26.31 1.05 11.86
N MET A 783 25.64 1.46 10.79
CA MET A 783 25.29 0.62 9.65
C MET A 783 25.46 1.43 8.37
N PRO A 784 25.92 0.80 7.26
CA PRO A 784 26.12 1.51 6.00
C PRO A 784 24.84 2.21 5.51
N CYS A 785 25.02 3.41 4.98
CA CYS A 785 23.97 4.09 4.22
C CYS A 785 23.66 3.32 2.95
N VAL A 786 22.38 3.20 2.62
CA VAL A 786 21.90 2.69 1.34
C VAL A 786 21.48 3.84 0.43
N LEU A 787 20.83 4.85 1.00
CA LEU A 787 20.43 6.05 0.27
C LEU A 787 21.56 7.08 0.31
N GLY A 788 22.20 7.30 -0.85
CA GLY A 788 23.27 8.28 -0.98
C GLY A 788 24.55 7.92 -0.22
N ASN A 789 25.13 8.84 0.55
CA ASN A 789 26.32 8.58 1.39
C ASN A 789 26.34 9.40 2.69
N GLU A 790 27.26 9.10 3.62
CA GLU A 790 27.29 9.72 4.97
C GLU A 790 27.58 11.23 4.99
N GLU A 791 28.43 11.73 4.08
CA GLU A 791 28.89 13.13 4.06
C GLU A 791 28.11 14.00 3.06
N GLU A 792 26.99 13.48 2.54
CA GLU A 792 26.22 14.13 1.50
C GLU A 792 25.50 15.41 1.96
N ILE A 793 25.30 16.31 1.00
CA ILE A 793 24.36 17.43 1.08
C ILE A 793 23.28 17.18 0.00
N PRO A 794 22.15 16.55 0.35
CA PRO A 794 21.11 16.19 -0.62
C PRO A 794 20.54 17.43 -1.31
N LEU A 795 20.13 17.27 -2.57
CA LEU A 795 19.42 18.30 -3.32
C LEU A 795 17.98 18.36 -2.81
N ARG A 796 17.57 19.52 -2.28
CA ARG A 796 16.25 19.76 -1.68
C ARG A 796 15.23 20.24 -2.71
N LYS A 797 15.62 21.22 -3.53
CA LYS A 797 14.73 21.88 -4.50
C LYS A 797 15.45 22.12 -5.82
N ILE A 798 14.71 21.93 -6.92
CA ILE A 798 15.07 22.41 -8.26
C ILE A 798 14.11 23.53 -8.60
N GLU A 799 14.63 24.72 -8.89
CA GLU A 799 13.84 25.84 -9.37
C GLU A 799 14.04 26.03 -10.88
N ILE A 800 12.98 25.87 -11.67
CA ILE A 800 12.99 26.10 -13.12
C ILE A 800 12.72 27.58 -13.38
N VAL A 801 13.62 28.23 -14.11
CA VAL A 801 13.51 29.64 -14.50
C VAL A 801 13.28 29.73 -16.00
N SER A 802 12.18 30.39 -16.40
CA SER A 802 11.92 30.76 -17.79
C SER A 802 12.01 32.27 -18.00
N HIS A 803 13.15 32.73 -18.50
CA HIS A 803 13.39 34.16 -18.76
C HIS A 803 12.51 34.73 -19.89
N SER A 804 11.96 33.88 -20.75
CA SER A 804 11.18 34.27 -21.93
C SER A 804 9.66 34.10 -21.75
N GLY A 805 9.20 33.78 -20.54
CA GLY A 805 7.80 33.45 -20.26
C GLY A 805 7.44 32.01 -20.63
N GLN A 806 6.15 31.68 -20.68
CA GLN A 806 5.64 30.30 -20.81
C GLN A 806 4.75 30.09 -22.06
N GLN A 807 4.80 31.00 -23.03
CA GLN A 807 3.86 31.06 -24.15
C GLN A 807 4.57 31.01 -25.51
N PHE A 808 4.43 29.91 -26.24
CA PHE A 808 4.93 29.71 -27.60
C PHE A 808 3.90 30.14 -28.65
N ASN A 809 4.39 30.63 -29.79
CA ASN A 809 3.57 30.96 -30.94
C ASN A 809 4.40 30.92 -32.23
N GLU A 810 3.79 31.22 -33.38
CA GLU A 810 4.49 31.25 -34.68
C GLU A 810 5.78 32.08 -34.68
N SER A 811 5.81 33.20 -33.94
CA SER A 811 6.98 34.09 -33.85
C SER A 811 8.02 33.63 -32.83
N ARG A 812 7.65 32.73 -31.92
CA ARG A 812 8.52 32.20 -30.85
C ARG A 812 8.24 30.71 -30.66
N ARG A 813 8.90 29.91 -31.49
CA ARG A 813 8.83 28.44 -31.44
C ARG A 813 9.86 27.82 -30.51
N GLU A 814 10.86 28.58 -30.09
CA GLU A 814 11.96 28.10 -29.25
C GLU A 814 12.13 28.96 -28.00
N MET A 815 12.42 28.34 -26.87
CA MET A 815 12.77 29.00 -25.61
C MET A 815 13.87 28.24 -24.87
N ILE A 816 14.60 28.95 -24.01
CA ILE A 816 15.58 28.35 -23.11
C ILE A 816 15.08 28.51 -21.68
N VAL A 817 15.14 27.42 -20.93
CA VAL A 817 14.91 27.38 -19.48
C VAL A 817 16.20 26.97 -18.76
N SER A 818 16.35 27.39 -17.51
CA SER A 818 17.46 27.01 -16.64
C SER A 818 16.97 26.43 -15.31
N ALA A 819 17.82 25.64 -14.65
CA ALA A 819 17.56 25.06 -13.33
C ALA A 819 18.53 25.60 -12.28
N ASN A 820 17.99 26.25 -11.25
CA ASN A 820 18.71 26.58 -10.03
C ASN A 820 18.54 25.42 -9.04
N LEU A 821 19.63 25.05 -8.36
CA LEU A 821 19.66 23.92 -7.43
C LEU A 821 19.85 24.43 -6.00
N TYR A 822 19.08 23.88 -5.07
CA TYR A 822 19.10 24.28 -3.66
C TYR A 822 19.25 23.05 -2.74
N PRO A 823 20.18 23.08 -1.77
CA PRO A 823 21.15 24.16 -1.55
C PRO A 823 22.20 24.21 -2.68
N VAL A 824 22.82 25.37 -2.87
CA VAL A 824 23.73 25.63 -4.00
C VAL A 824 24.96 24.71 -4.00
N ASP A 825 25.38 24.28 -2.81
CA ASP A 825 26.51 23.38 -2.55
C ASP A 825 26.11 21.90 -2.45
N THR A 826 24.92 21.53 -2.93
CA THR A 826 24.47 20.14 -2.98
C THR A 826 25.50 19.20 -3.63
N SER A 827 25.59 17.98 -3.11
CA SER A 827 26.39 16.90 -3.68
C SER A 827 25.85 16.40 -5.02
N TYR A 828 24.58 16.69 -5.36
CA TYR A 828 23.88 16.13 -6.52
C TYR A 828 23.48 17.23 -7.52
N SER A 829 24.38 17.54 -8.44
CA SER A 829 24.20 18.65 -9.40
C SER A 829 23.67 18.23 -10.78
N GLU A 830 23.55 16.93 -11.04
CA GLU A 830 23.05 16.38 -12.29
C GLU A 830 21.51 16.46 -12.35
N VAL A 831 21.01 16.87 -13.53
CA VAL A 831 19.59 16.98 -13.81
C VAL A 831 19.23 16.37 -15.16
N ALA A 832 18.01 15.88 -15.27
CA ALA A 832 17.40 15.39 -16.50
C ALA A 832 16.16 16.23 -16.85
N TRP A 833 15.95 16.49 -18.14
CA TRP A 833 14.84 17.30 -18.62
C TRP A 833 13.89 16.47 -19.48
N SER A 834 12.59 16.72 -19.35
CA SER A 834 11.56 16.09 -20.19
C SER A 834 10.38 17.03 -20.46
N ILE A 835 9.62 16.72 -21.52
CA ILE A 835 8.35 17.37 -21.84
C ILE A 835 7.24 16.37 -21.58
N VAL A 836 6.27 16.75 -20.74
CA VAL A 836 5.17 15.86 -20.37
C VAL A 836 3.82 16.58 -20.43
N ASN A 837 2.72 15.82 -20.42
CA ASN A 837 1.38 16.35 -20.19
C ASN A 837 1.08 16.51 -18.68
N ASP A 838 -0.15 16.91 -18.33
CA ASP A 838 -0.56 17.06 -16.93
C ASP A 838 -0.57 15.75 -16.11
N ALA A 839 -0.56 14.58 -16.76
CA ALA A 839 -0.46 13.27 -16.10
C ALA A 839 0.99 12.78 -15.97
N GLY A 840 1.98 13.62 -16.30
CA GLY A 840 3.40 13.25 -16.27
C GLY A 840 3.84 12.34 -17.41
N ILE A 841 2.99 12.13 -18.42
CA ILE A 841 3.31 11.28 -19.58
C ILE A 841 4.04 12.10 -20.63
N GLU A 842 5.11 11.55 -21.22
CA GLU A 842 5.88 12.22 -22.28
C GLU A 842 4.97 12.73 -23.40
N SER A 843 5.15 13.99 -23.79
CA SER A 843 4.29 14.69 -24.73
C SER A 843 5.05 15.03 -26.02
N ASN A 844 4.39 14.80 -27.15
CA ASN A 844 4.90 15.10 -28.49
C ASN A 844 4.69 16.58 -28.90
N LEU A 845 4.06 17.40 -28.06
CA LEU A 845 3.77 18.81 -28.37
C LEU A 845 5.02 19.68 -28.44
N ALA A 846 6.13 19.26 -27.82
CA ALA A 846 7.41 19.96 -27.90
C ALA A 846 8.59 18.97 -27.80
N ARG A 847 9.73 19.37 -28.38
CA ARG A 847 11.01 18.69 -28.22
C ARG A 847 11.87 19.44 -27.21
N ILE A 848 12.69 18.71 -26.45
CA ILE A 848 13.66 19.29 -25.51
C ILE A 848 15.08 18.82 -25.82
N GLU A 849 16.01 19.77 -25.84
CA GLU A 849 17.45 19.55 -25.99
C GLU A 849 18.15 20.02 -24.72
N SER A 850 18.75 19.09 -23.97
CA SER A 850 19.37 19.35 -22.67
C SER A 850 20.86 19.72 -22.81
N PHE A 851 21.28 20.74 -22.06
CA PHE A 851 22.65 21.24 -21.93
C PHE A 851 23.04 21.33 -20.44
N GLY A 852 22.82 20.24 -19.70
CA GLY A 852 23.03 20.21 -18.25
C GLY A 852 21.92 20.95 -17.51
N LYS A 853 22.25 22.05 -16.83
CA LYS A 853 21.27 22.88 -16.10
C LYS A 853 20.46 23.81 -16.98
N GLU A 854 20.69 23.83 -18.28
CA GLU A 854 19.88 24.56 -19.25
C GLU A 854 19.24 23.58 -20.22
N ALA A 855 18.05 23.90 -20.72
CA ALA A 855 17.40 23.15 -21.77
C ALA A 855 16.73 24.07 -22.78
N LYS A 856 16.87 23.73 -24.06
CA LYS A 856 16.17 24.38 -25.16
C LYS A 856 14.91 23.59 -25.49
N ILE A 857 13.77 24.28 -25.49
CA ILE A 857 12.46 23.72 -25.81
C ILE A 857 12.06 24.24 -27.18
N THR A 858 11.60 23.35 -28.06
CA THR A 858 11.06 23.68 -29.38
C THR A 858 9.63 23.16 -29.47
N ALA A 859 8.65 24.07 -29.53
CA ALA A 859 7.24 23.70 -29.67
C ALA A 859 6.96 23.20 -31.10
N LEU A 860 6.24 22.07 -31.18
CA LEU A 860 5.94 21.35 -32.42
C LEU A 860 4.46 21.43 -32.81
N GLY A 861 3.57 21.56 -31.83
CA GLY A 861 2.13 21.69 -32.07
C GLY A 861 1.43 22.47 -30.97
N ASP A 862 0.15 22.76 -31.19
CA ASP A 862 -0.70 23.53 -30.30
C ASP A 862 -1.15 22.70 -29.09
N GLY A 863 -1.17 23.32 -27.91
CA GLY A 863 -1.62 22.69 -26.68
C GLY A 863 -0.85 23.12 -25.43
N ASN A 864 -1.13 22.45 -24.32
CA ASN A 864 -0.46 22.66 -23.04
C ASN A 864 0.47 21.48 -22.73
N PHE A 865 1.66 21.78 -22.21
CA PHE A 865 2.61 20.79 -21.74
C PHE A 865 3.37 21.33 -20.53
N ARG A 866 4.04 20.46 -19.80
CA ARG A 866 4.89 20.78 -18.66
C ARG A 866 6.33 20.48 -19.02
N VAL A 867 7.22 21.39 -18.69
CA VAL A 867 8.66 21.14 -18.73
C VAL A 867 9.05 20.64 -17.36
N ARG A 868 9.61 19.42 -17.31
CA ARG A 868 10.11 18.79 -16.08
C ARG A 868 11.62 18.87 -16.01
N CYS A 869 12.12 19.14 -14.81
CA CYS A 869 13.53 19.02 -14.44
C CYS A 869 13.60 18.09 -13.23
N MET A 870 14.36 16.99 -13.37
CA MET A 870 14.40 15.89 -12.43
C MET A 870 15.82 15.66 -11.94
N SER A 871 15.97 15.17 -10.71
CA SER A 871 17.26 14.68 -10.22
C SER A 871 17.12 13.33 -9.54
N LYS A 872 18.14 12.50 -9.70
CA LYS A 872 18.24 11.20 -9.02
C LYS A 872 18.67 11.30 -7.56
N ASN A 873 19.21 12.46 -7.15
CA ASN A 873 19.52 12.83 -5.76
C ASN A 873 20.24 11.73 -4.93
N GLY A 874 21.24 11.09 -5.52
CA GLY A 874 22.03 10.03 -4.88
C GLY A 874 21.50 8.61 -5.05
N THR A 875 20.58 8.39 -5.99
CA THR A 875 20.07 7.05 -6.34
C THR A 875 20.14 6.78 -7.84
N GLU A 876 19.63 5.62 -8.27
CA GLU A 876 19.49 5.29 -9.70
C GLU A 876 18.18 5.77 -10.33
N LYS A 877 17.19 6.13 -9.50
CA LYS A 877 15.85 6.57 -9.93
C LYS A 877 15.65 8.05 -9.60
N THR A 878 14.66 8.68 -10.22
CA THR A 878 14.29 10.06 -9.87
C THR A 878 13.83 10.12 -8.40
N LYS A 879 14.22 11.17 -7.69
CA LYS A 879 13.81 11.44 -6.30
C LYS A 879 13.24 12.84 -6.10
N LEU A 880 13.46 13.72 -7.06
CA LEU A 880 13.00 15.09 -7.02
C LEU A 880 12.52 15.47 -8.42
N ILE A 881 11.28 15.93 -8.50
CA ILE A 881 10.65 16.42 -9.72
C ILE A 881 10.31 17.90 -9.49
N SER A 882 10.76 18.76 -10.40
CA SER A 882 10.30 20.14 -10.52
C SER A 882 9.66 20.31 -11.90
N GLN A 883 8.61 21.12 -11.98
CA GLN A 883 7.89 21.30 -13.23
C GLN A 883 7.29 22.70 -13.38
N LEU A 884 7.15 23.14 -14.62
CA LEU A 884 6.55 24.43 -14.97
C LEU A 884 5.66 24.30 -16.21
N GLU A 885 4.50 24.94 -16.20
CA GLU A 885 3.52 24.89 -17.28
C GLU A 885 3.92 25.78 -18.48
N PHE A 886 3.66 25.29 -19.70
CA PHE A 886 3.84 26.01 -20.95
C PHE A 886 2.64 25.79 -21.89
N THR A 887 2.36 26.78 -22.73
CA THR A 887 1.30 26.71 -23.76
C THR A 887 1.90 27.06 -25.12
N ALA A 888 1.48 26.36 -26.17
CA ALA A 888 1.78 26.67 -27.57
C ALA A 888 0.49 26.90 -28.37
N GLY A 889 0.50 27.92 -29.24
CA GLY A 889 -0.63 28.25 -30.11
C GLY A 889 -0.22 28.79 -31.48
N GLY A 890 -0.94 28.38 -32.55
CA GLY A 890 -0.67 28.78 -33.93
C GLY A 890 0.39 27.92 -34.65
N LEU A 891 0.72 26.74 -34.16
CA LEU A 891 1.70 25.81 -34.74
C LEU A 891 1.05 24.65 -35.50
N GLY A 892 -0.25 24.40 -35.30
CA GLY A 892 -0.97 23.26 -35.87
C GLY A 892 -0.92 22.02 -34.98
N THR A 893 -1.31 20.86 -35.51
CA THR A 893 -1.35 19.62 -34.72
C THR A 893 -0.01 18.89 -34.73
N ALA A 894 0.40 18.38 -33.56
CA ALA A 894 1.52 17.44 -33.47
C ALA A 894 1.00 16.00 -33.45
N PHE A 895 1.59 15.14 -34.28
CA PHE A 895 1.18 13.74 -34.43
C PHE A 895 1.96 12.81 -33.50
N LYS A 896 1.30 11.75 -33.01
CA LYS A 896 1.92 10.68 -32.22
C LYS A 896 2.72 9.76 -33.14
N ASP A 897 3.92 9.37 -32.74
CA ASP A 897 4.77 8.42 -33.49
C ASP A 897 4.39 6.97 -33.13
N PRO A 898 3.77 6.19 -34.04
CA PRO A 898 3.39 4.80 -33.77
C PRO A 898 4.60 3.87 -33.63
N TYR A 899 5.78 4.29 -34.08
CA TYR A 899 7.00 3.47 -34.02
C TYR A 899 7.77 3.66 -32.71
N GLY A 900 7.43 4.69 -31.95
CA GLY A 900 7.74 4.80 -30.52
C GLY A 900 6.68 4.09 -29.66
N PHE A 901 6.88 4.11 -28.34
CA PHE A 901 5.88 3.60 -27.41
C PHE A 901 4.82 4.67 -27.12
N ILE A 902 3.58 4.44 -27.54
CA ILE A 902 2.44 5.27 -27.20
C ILE A 902 1.85 4.76 -25.88
N SER A 903 2.00 5.53 -24.82
CA SER A 903 1.47 5.20 -23.49
C SER A 903 -0.06 5.12 -23.49
N GLY A 904 -0.59 4.16 -22.72
CA GLY A 904 -2.02 3.92 -22.60
C GLY A 904 -2.79 5.09 -21.99
N GLY A 905 -2.12 5.91 -21.17
CA GLY A 905 -2.71 7.13 -20.61
C GLY A 905 -2.80 8.31 -21.59
N LEU A 906 -2.31 8.17 -22.83
CA LEU A 906 -2.43 9.18 -23.89
C LEU A 906 -3.69 9.02 -24.77
N TYR A 907 -4.70 8.29 -24.28
CA TYR A 907 -5.97 8.18 -25.00
C TYR A 907 -6.63 9.56 -25.15
N ASP A 908 -7.29 9.78 -26.27
CA ASP A 908 -7.96 11.05 -26.59
C ASP A 908 -9.46 10.97 -26.24
N GLU A 909 -10.07 9.79 -26.38
CA GLU A 909 -11.49 9.54 -26.15
C GLU A 909 -11.73 8.15 -25.55
N PHE A 910 -12.83 7.97 -24.83
CA PHE A 910 -13.26 6.68 -24.31
C PHE A 910 -14.78 6.56 -24.20
N LYS A 911 -15.28 5.32 -24.11
CA LYS A 911 -16.67 4.97 -23.79
C LYS A 911 -16.67 3.89 -22.72
N GLY A 912 -17.62 3.96 -21.78
CA GLY A 912 -17.63 3.10 -20.59
C GLY A 912 -16.89 3.73 -19.42
N GLU A 913 -16.40 2.91 -18.48
CA GLU A 913 -15.59 3.38 -17.34
C GLU A 913 -14.11 3.06 -17.58
N VAL A 914 -13.25 4.08 -17.43
CA VAL A 914 -11.80 3.94 -17.45
C VAL A 914 -11.21 4.40 -16.11
N GLY A 915 -10.25 3.63 -15.61
CA GLY A 915 -9.46 3.96 -14.43
C GLY A 915 -7.98 4.13 -14.78
N ASN A 916 -7.18 4.53 -13.80
CA ASN A 916 -5.74 4.60 -13.98
C ASN A 916 -5.14 3.19 -14.07
N GLY A 917 -4.34 2.97 -15.12
CA GLY A 917 -3.45 1.82 -15.16
C GLY A 917 -2.14 2.13 -14.44
N ASN A 918 -1.46 1.08 -13.97
CA ASN A 918 -0.11 1.22 -13.42
C ASN A 918 0.86 1.66 -14.53
N GLU A 919 2.01 2.24 -14.18
CA GLU A 919 3.01 2.71 -15.16
C GLU A 919 2.43 3.65 -16.26
N ARG A 920 1.55 4.59 -15.87
CA ARG A 920 0.90 5.54 -16.80
C ARG A 920 0.04 4.88 -17.89
N GLY A 921 -0.45 3.66 -17.63
CA GLY A 921 -1.41 2.98 -18.48
C GLY A 921 -2.85 3.40 -18.24
N VAL A 922 -3.78 2.63 -18.82
CA VAL A 922 -5.23 2.75 -18.59
C VAL A 922 -5.79 1.40 -18.11
N ALA A 923 -6.75 1.43 -17.19
CA ALA A 923 -7.45 0.24 -16.71
C ALA A 923 -8.90 0.26 -17.18
N THR A 924 -9.39 -0.84 -17.76
CA THR A 924 -10.79 -0.98 -18.20
C THR A 924 -11.71 -1.37 -17.04
N SER A 925 -13.03 -1.22 -17.25
CA SER A 925 -14.04 -1.58 -16.27
C SER A 925 -14.05 -3.09 -15.96
N ARG A 926 -14.46 -3.45 -14.74
CA ARG A 926 -14.68 -4.85 -14.35
C ARG A 926 -15.92 -5.45 -15.02
N ASP A 927 -16.93 -4.61 -15.23
CA ASP A 927 -18.20 -4.98 -15.84
C ASP A 927 -18.51 -4.03 -17.01
N GLY A 928 -19.01 -4.59 -18.11
CA GLY A 928 -19.43 -3.84 -19.30
C GLY A 928 -18.31 -3.54 -20.30
N GLU A 929 -18.70 -2.91 -21.41
CA GLU A 929 -17.81 -2.55 -22.51
C GLU A 929 -17.01 -1.28 -22.18
N THR A 930 -15.70 -1.36 -22.36
CA THR A 930 -14.80 -0.21 -22.34
C THR A 930 -14.17 -0.03 -23.72
N GLN A 931 -14.26 1.17 -24.28
CA GLN A 931 -13.57 1.57 -25.51
C GLN A 931 -12.55 2.65 -25.18
N VAL A 932 -11.32 2.53 -25.68
CA VAL A 932 -10.24 3.52 -25.47
C VAL A 932 -9.59 3.85 -26.80
N ALA A 933 -9.65 5.12 -27.22
CA ALA A 933 -9.25 5.57 -28.54
C ALA A 933 -8.09 6.56 -28.53
N TYR A 934 -7.22 6.43 -29.54
CA TYR A 934 -6.02 7.23 -29.78
C TYR A 934 -6.08 7.78 -31.21
N ARG A 935 -6.01 9.11 -31.34
CA ARG A 935 -6.12 9.88 -32.58
C ARG A 935 -4.76 10.48 -32.95
N GLU A 936 -4.69 11.05 -34.15
CA GLU A 936 -3.56 11.84 -34.64
C GLU A 936 -2.24 11.03 -34.66
N ILE A 937 -2.31 9.76 -35.06
CA ILE A 937 -1.15 8.87 -35.16
C ILE A 937 -0.61 8.91 -36.58
N ASP A 938 0.64 9.31 -36.78
CA ASP A 938 1.26 9.41 -38.11
C ASP A 938 2.07 8.16 -38.43
N PHE A 939 1.48 7.25 -39.19
CA PHE A 939 2.11 6.04 -39.72
C PHE A 939 3.04 6.30 -40.91
N GLY A 940 3.11 7.55 -41.38
CA GLY A 940 3.84 7.89 -42.58
C GLY A 940 3.32 7.14 -43.82
N PRO A 941 4.03 7.24 -44.94
CA PRO A 941 3.53 6.78 -46.23
C PRO A 941 3.49 5.25 -46.36
N TYR A 942 4.44 4.52 -45.75
CA TYR A 942 4.52 3.07 -45.87
C TYR A 942 3.71 2.31 -44.83
N GLY A 943 3.63 2.82 -43.59
CA GLY A 943 2.77 2.29 -42.56
C GLY A 943 3.21 0.99 -41.86
N SER A 944 2.31 0.43 -41.05
CA SER A 944 2.48 -0.88 -40.40
C SER A 944 1.15 -1.59 -40.15
N ASP A 945 1.20 -2.91 -40.06
CA ASP A 945 0.08 -3.81 -39.78
C ASP A 945 0.37 -4.70 -38.56
N LEU A 946 1.46 -4.45 -37.83
CA LEU A 946 1.91 -5.29 -36.71
C LEU A 946 2.02 -4.43 -35.46
N ILE A 947 1.13 -4.67 -34.50
CA ILE A 947 1.00 -3.93 -33.24
C ILE A 947 1.42 -4.81 -32.07
N THR A 948 2.16 -4.25 -31.13
CA THR A 948 2.51 -4.87 -29.84
C THR A 948 1.83 -4.12 -28.70
N ILE A 949 1.15 -4.84 -27.81
CA ILE A 949 0.37 -4.28 -26.70
C ILE A 949 0.79 -5.01 -25.41
N PRO A 950 1.41 -4.33 -24.43
CA PRO A 950 1.64 -4.88 -23.10
C PRO A 950 0.37 -4.80 -22.25
N LEU A 951 -0.12 -5.97 -21.81
CA LEU A 951 -1.37 -6.11 -21.06
C LEU A 951 -1.12 -6.78 -19.70
N PHE A 952 -1.80 -6.31 -18.66
CA PHE A 952 -1.89 -6.98 -17.36
C PHE A 952 -3.34 -7.41 -17.11
N ALA A 953 -3.57 -8.73 -17.18
CA ALA A 953 -4.85 -9.37 -16.89
C ALA A 953 -4.94 -9.79 -15.42
N LEU A 954 -6.14 -9.75 -14.85
CA LEU A 954 -6.37 -10.09 -13.44
C LEU A 954 -6.62 -11.58 -13.18
N SER A 955 -6.69 -12.40 -14.23
CA SER A 955 -6.99 -13.83 -14.17
C SER A 955 -6.42 -14.58 -15.37
N ASN A 956 -6.38 -15.91 -15.28
CA ASN A 956 -5.92 -16.80 -16.37
C ASN A 956 -6.99 -17.02 -17.47
N GLU A 957 -8.11 -16.30 -17.40
CA GLU A 957 -9.19 -16.41 -18.38
C GLU A 957 -8.78 -15.83 -19.74
N ALA A 958 -9.55 -16.18 -20.76
CA ALA A 958 -9.46 -15.53 -22.07
C ALA A 958 -10.11 -14.13 -22.02
N TYR A 959 -9.40 -13.14 -22.59
CA TYR A 959 -9.87 -11.77 -22.74
C TYR A 959 -10.06 -11.48 -24.23
N GLU A 960 -11.29 -11.19 -24.62
CA GLU A 960 -11.62 -10.71 -25.97
C GLU A 960 -11.17 -9.26 -26.12
N LEU A 961 -10.37 -8.98 -27.15
CA LEU A 961 -9.83 -7.67 -27.47
C LEU A 961 -10.11 -7.38 -28.96
N GLN A 962 -10.86 -6.32 -29.22
CA GLN A 962 -11.01 -5.80 -30.57
C GLN A 962 -10.11 -4.58 -30.77
N ILE A 963 -9.49 -4.49 -31.95
CA ILE A 963 -8.65 -3.38 -32.38
C ILE A 963 -9.30 -2.76 -33.62
N TRP A 964 -9.65 -1.48 -33.53
CA TRP A 964 -10.35 -0.73 -34.56
C TRP A 964 -9.50 0.42 -35.10
N GLU A 965 -9.70 0.77 -36.37
CA GLU A 965 -9.38 2.10 -36.90
C GLU A 965 -10.62 2.99 -36.69
N GLY A 966 -10.47 4.09 -35.94
CA GLY A 966 -11.60 4.88 -35.46
C GLY A 966 -12.30 4.25 -34.25
N MET A 967 -13.23 4.98 -33.63
CA MET A 967 -14.09 4.39 -32.59
C MET A 967 -15.20 3.54 -33.24
N PRO A 968 -15.62 2.44 -32.59
CA PRO A 968 -16.83 1.73 -32.97
C PRO A 968 -18.00 2.69 -33.15
N ASP A 969 -18.85 2.42 -34.15
CA ASP A 969 -20.03 3.22 -34.53
C ASP A 969 -19.73 4.56 -35.23
N GLU A 970 -18.47 4.94 -35.44
CA GLU A 970 -18.12 6.12 -36.24
C GLU A 970 -18.20 5.88 -37.74
N GLU A 971 -18.51 6.94 -38.49
CA GLU A 971 -18.49 6.92 -39.95
C GLU A 971 -17.06 6.68 -40.44
N ASN A 972 -16.87 5.60 -41.22
CA ASN A 972 -15.56 5.09 -41.69
C ASN A 972 -14.70 4.37 -40.64
N SER A 973 -15.25 3.95 -39.50
CA SER A 973 -14.54 3.03 -38.60
C SER A 973 -14.46 1.60 -39.19
N GLU A 974 -13.37 0.90 -38.92
CA GLU A 974 -13.14 -0.46 -39.42
C GLU A 974 -12.50 -1.36 -38.36
N LEU A 975 -13.01 -2.58 -38.20
CA LEU A 975 -12.43 -3.59 -37.32
C LEU A 975 -11.16 -4.17 -37.96
N LEU A 976 -10.01 -3.92 -37.33
CA LEU A 976 -8.70 -4.34 -37.83
C LEU A 976 -8.30 -5.72 -37.31
N ALA A 977 -8.67 -6.05 -36.07
CA ALA A 977 -8.42 -7.35 -35.48
C ALA A 977 -9.43 -7.67 -34.39
N ASP A 978 -9.86 -8.93 -34.32
CA ASP A 978 -10.66 -9.49 -33.24
C ASP A 978 -9.90 -10.68 -32.67
N VAL A 979 -9.28 -10.49 -31.51
CA VAL A 979 -8.25 -11.38 -30.96
C VAL A 979 -8.53 -11.74 -29.51
N ILE A 980 -7.92 -12.84 -29.08
CA ILE A 980 -7.98 -13.28 -27.69
C ILE A 980 -6.60 -13.07 -27.06
N TYR A 981 -6.55 -12.36 -25.95
CA TYR A 981 -5.41 -12.35 -25.04
C TYR A 981 -5.60 -13.40 -23.96
N GLN A 982 -4.66 -14.33 -23.84
CA GLN A 982 -4.64 -15.30 -22.75
C GLN A 982 -3.19 -15.66 -22.39
N LYS A 983 -2.80 -15.32 -21.18
CA LYS A 983 -1.53 -15.69 -20.56
C LYS A 983 -1.76 -16.01 -19.10
N GLU A 984 -0.81 -16.68 -18.46
CA GLU A 984 -0.80 -16.80 -17.01
C GLU A 984 -0.74 -15.39 -16.38
N SER A 985 -1.71 -15.08 -15.53
CA SER A 985 -1.83 -13.82 -14.83
C SER A 985 -0.68 -13.68 -13.84
N GLN A 986 0.11 -12.63 -14.00
CA GLN A 986 1.15 -12.23 -13.04
C GLN A 986 0.72 -10.89 -12.45
N TRP A 987 0.50 -10.87 -11.14
CA TRP A 987 -0.02 -9.68 -10.46
C TRP A 987 0.89 -8.48 -10.67
N ASN A 988 0.32 -7.37 -11.13
CA ASN A 988 0.99 -6.11 -11.41
C ASN A 988 2.14 -6.21 -12.44
N VAL A 989 2.05 -7.15 -13.39
CA VAL A 989 3.08 -7.33 -14.44
C VAL A 989 2.44 -7.28 -15.83
N TYR A 990 2.90 -6.32 -16.64
CA TYR A 990 2.52 -6.22 -18.05
C TYR A 990 3.26 -7.25 -18.91
N GLN A 991 2.52 -8.00 -19.72
CA GLN A 991 3.06 -8.97 -20.65
C GLN A 991 2.69 -8.61 -22.09
N GLU A 992 3.70 -8.53 -22.97
CA GLU A 992 3.53 -8.13 -24.37
C GLU A 992 2.80 -9.17 -25.21
N ALA A 993 1.85 -8.73 -26.03
CA ALA A 993 1.25 -9.54 -27.08
C ALA A 993 1.30 -8.78 -28.41
N THR A 994 1.69 -9.47 -29.48
CA THR A 994 1.80 -8.90 -30.83
C THR A 994 0.71 -9.46 -31.73
N TYR A 995 0.00 -8.58 -32.42
CA TYR A 995 -1.12 -8.90 -33.30
C TYR A 995 -0.89 -8.34 -34.70
N ARG A 996 -1.33 -9.08 -35.72
CA ARG A 996 -1.36 -8.63 -37.12
C ARG A 996 -2.76 -8.14 -37.47
N LEU A 997 -2.84 -6.93 -37.99
CA LEU A 997 -4.06 -6.26 -38.40
C LEU A 997 -4.50 -6.71 -39.80
N SER A 998 -5.79 -6.60 -40.10
CA SER A 998 -6.40 -6.98 -41.39
C SER A 998 -5.89 -6.15 -42.57
N LYS A 999 -5.44 -4.93 -42.30
CA LYS A 999 -4.80 -4.03 -43.26
C LYS A 999 -3.65 -3.27 -42.62
N ARG A 1000 -2.84 -2.66 -43.48
CA ARG A 1000 -1.78 -1.75 -43.07
C ARG A 1000 -2.33 -0.35 -42.88
N LEU A 1001 -1.99 0.27 -41.75
CA LEU A 1001 -2.32 1.67 -41.47
C LEU A 1001 -1.22 2.56 -42.03
N THR A 1002 -1.61 3.58 -42.80
CA THR A 1002 -0.72 4.56 -43.44
C THR A 1002 -1.26 5.98 -43.22
N GLY A 1003 -0.40 6.99 -43.37
CA GLY A 1003 -0.74 8.39 -43.14
C GLY A 1003 -1.18 8.65 -41.70
N ILE A 1004 -2.05 9.63 -41.54
CA ILE A 1004 -2.64 9.98 -40.24
C ILE A 1004 -3.85 9.07 -40.01
N SER A 1005 -3.83 8.29 -38.93
CA SER A 1005 -4.88 7.34 -38.56
C SER A 1005 -5.16 7.37 -37.05
N SER A 1006 -6.01 6.46 -36.59
CA SER A 1006 -6.41 6.29 -35.20
C SER A 1006 -6.55 4.82 -34.83
N ILE A 1007 -6.39 4.51 -33.55
CA ILE A 1007 -6.55 3.16 -32.99
C ILE A 1007 -7.54 3.21 -31.83
N CYS A 1008 -8.47 2.26 -31.77
CA CYS A 1008 -9.35 2.05 -30.62
C CYS A 1008 -9.28 0.60 -30.12
N PHE A 1009 -9.18 0.42 -28.81
CA PHE A 1009 -9.26 -0.87 -28.14
C PHE A 1009 -10.63 -1.05 -27.49
N VAL A 1010 -11.28 -2.19 -27.71
CA VAL A 1010 -12.56 -2.54 -27.09
C VAL A 1010 -12.43 -3.82 -26.28
N LEU A 1011 -12.81 -3.76 -25.01
CA LEU A 1011 -12.72 -4.84 -24.02
C LEU A 1011 -14.00 -4.92 -23.19
N GLN A 1012 -14.35 -6.13 -22.72
CA GLN A 1012 -15.54 -6.39 -21.90
C GLN A 1012 -15.23 -6.78 -20.44
N LYS A 1013 -13.93 -6.86 -20.10
CA LYS A 1013 -13.41 -7.26 -18.80
C LYS A 1013 -12.28 -6.35 -18.37
N LYS A 1014 -11.99 -6.31 -17.07
CA LYS A 1014 -10.90 -5.49 -16.52
C LYS A 1014 -9.53 -6.04 -16.93
N VAL A 1015 -8.82 -5.22 -17.70
CA VAL A 1015 -7.42 -5.40 -18.08
C VAL A 1015 -6.73 -4.04 -17.96
N HIS A 1016 -5.44 -4.06 -17.65
CA HIS A 1016 -4.61 -2.88 -17.68
C HIS A 1016 -3.82 -2.86 -19.00
N ILE A 1017 -3.88 -1.75 -19.73
CA ILE A 1017 -3.16 -1.51 -20.98
C ILE A 1017 -2.03 -0.52 -20.69
N LYS A 1018 -0.77 -0.95 -20.81
CA LYS A 1018 0.38 -0.06 -20.61
C LYS A 1018 0.48 0.98 -21.72
N GLY A 1019 0.13 0.59 -22.94
CA GLY A 1019 0.30 1.35 -24.17
C GLY A 1019 0.45 0.40 -25.36
N PHE A 1020 1.00 0.89 -26.46
CA PHE A 1020 1.26 0.08 -27.65
C PHE A 1020 2.36 0.70 -28.53
N SER A 1021 2.90 -0.12 -29.43
CA SER A 1021 3.79 0.34 -30.51
C SER A 1021 3.58 -0.51 -31.75
N PHE A 1022 3.99 0.03 -32.89
CA PHE A 1022 3.99 -0.65 -34.17
C PHE A 1022 5.41 -0.96 -34.63
N VAL A 1023 5.58 -2.10 -35.30
CA VAL A 1023 6.87 -2.41 -35.91
C VAL A 1023 7.11 -1.49 -37.10
N LYS A 1024 8.17 -0.68 -37.04
CA LYS A 1024 8.62 0.14 -38.17
C LYS A 1024 9.16 -0.76 -39.27
N LYS A 1025 8.43 -0.86 -40.37
CA LYS A 1025 8.88 -1.59 -41.55
C LYS A 1025 9.67 -0.66 -42.46
N ASN A 1026 10.80 -1.14 -42.96
CA ASN A 1026 11.57 -0.42 -43.96
C ASN A 1026 11.20 -0.93 -45.35
N ARG A 1027 10.45 -0.12 -46.11
CA ARG A 1027 10.00 -0.43 -47.48
C ARG A 1027 11.11 -1.01 -48.35
N ALA A 1028 12.36 -0.52 -48.24
CA ALA A 1028 13.47 -0.99 -49.06
C ALA A 1028 13.76 -2.49 -48.88
N PHE A 1029 13.69 -2.98 -47.65
CA PHE A 1029 14.05 -4.36 -47.28
C PHE A 1029 12.85 -5.28 -47.10
N GLU A 1030 11.63 -4.77 -47.30
CA GLU A 1030 10.41 -5.57 -47.30
C GLU A 1030 10.13 -6.18 -48.68
N GLN A 1031 9.26 -7.19 -48.71
CA GLN A 1031 8.74 -7.72 -49.96
C GLN A 1031 7.72 -6.73 -50.55
N ASN A 1032 8.07 -6.10 -51.66
CA ASN A 1032 7.24 -5.14 -52.38
C ASN A 1032 6.59 -5.81 -53.59
N GLN A 1033 5.26 -5.82 -53.65
CA GLN A 1033 4.59 -6.30 -54.86
C GLN A 1033 4.81 -5.29 -55.98
N ALA A 1034 4.94 -5.77 -57.22
CA ALA A 1034 5.08 -4.90 -58.38
C ALA A 1034 3.87 -3.96 -58.55
N VAL A 1035 2.68 -4.42 -58.14
CA VAL A 1035 1.45 -3.63 -58.18
C VAL A 1035 1.43 -2.49 -57.16
N ASP A 1036 2.25 -2.56 -56.11
CA ASP A 1036 2.38 -1.52 -55.07
C ASP A 1036 3.33 -0.39 -55.49
N CYS A 1037 3.66 -0.27 -56.79
CA CYS A 1037 4.45 0.83 -57.30
C CYS A 1037 3.68 2.16 -57.15
N ASP A 1038 4.40 3.22 -56.78
CA ASP A 1038 3.78 4.55 -56.61
C ASP A 1038 3.34 5.13 -57.96
N ARG A 1039 4.05 4.77 -59.04
CA ARG A 1039 3.68 5.12 -60.41
C ARG A 1039 4.08 4.01 -61.38
N ILE A 1040 3.19 3.73 -62.33
CA ILE A 1040 3.47 2.89 -63.50
C ILE A 1040 3.11 3.65 -64.77
N TYR A 1041 3.99 3.61 -65.77
CA TYR A 1041 3.74 4.19 -67.10
C TYR A 1041 4.47 3.39 -68.18
N GLY A 1042 3.87 3.27 -69.37
CA GLY A 1042 4.45 2.55 -70.51
C GLY A 1042 3.44 2.14 -71.56
N ASP A 1043 3.91 1.49 -72.63
CA ASP A 1043 3.11 1.23 -73.83
C ASP A 1043 2.32 -0.10 -73.75
N THR A 1044 2.79 -1.10 -72.99
CA THR A 1044 2.15 -2.42 -72.89
C THR A 1044 2.40 -3.08 -71.54
N PHE A 1045 1.35 -3.15 -70.70
CA PHE A 1045 1.32 -3.91 -69.44
C PHE A 1045 -0.14 -4.16 -69.02
N THR A 1046 -0.35 -5.13 -68.13
CA THR A 1046 -1.64 -5.38 -67.46
C THR A 1046 -1.41 -5.50 -65.96
N ILE A 1047 -2.12 -4.72 -65.16
CA ILE A 1047 -2.10 -4.87 -63.69
C ILE A 1047 -3.00 -6.06 -63.34
N ALA A 1048 -2.40 -7.11 -62.78
CA ALA A 1048 -3.08 -8.31 -62.31
C ALA A 1048 -3.13 -8.33 -60.77
N GLU A 1049 -3.79 -9.34 -60.18
CA GLU A 1049 -3.97 -9.43 -58.73
C GLU A 1049 -2.66 -9.71 -57.96
N GLN A 1050 -1.71 -10.42 -58.58
CA GLN A 1050 -0.45 -10.86 -57.94
C GLN A 1050 0.81 -10.21 -58.53
N GLY A 1051 0.67 -9.19 -59.38
CA GLY A 1051 1.79 -8.60 -60.11
C GLY A 1051 1.37 -7.75 -61.30
N VAL A 1052 2.38 -7.23 -62.01
CA VAL A 1052 2.19 -6.55 -63.29
C VAL A 1052 2.63 -7.50 -64.40
N GLU A 1053 1.69 -7.94 -65.22
CA GLU A 1053 1.88 -8.95 -66.26
C GLU A 1053 1.95 -8.34 -67.66
N GLY A 1054 2.56 -9.06 -68.60
CA GLY A 1054 2.67 -8.65 -69.99
C GLY A 1054 3.47 -7.35 -70.16
N ILE A 1055 4.45 -7.10 -69.29
CA ILE A 1055 5.34 -5.94 -69.35
C ILE A 1055 6.16 -6.02 -70.63
N GLY A 1056 5.82 -5.13 -71.57
CA GLY A 1056 6.38 -5.02 -72.90
C GLY A 1056 7.32 -3.82 -73.06
N ASN A 1057 7.09 -3.02 -74.10
CA ASN A 1057 7.98 -1.92 -74.46
C ASN A 1057 7.77 -0.69 -73.57
N ASN A 1058 8.89 -0.09 -73.11
CA ASN A 1058 8.95 1.20 -72.41
C ASN A 1058 8.14 1.30 -71.13
N VAL A 1059 8.04 0.22 -70.35
CA VAL A 1059 7.32 0.25 -69.07
C VAL A 1059 8.28 0.61 -67.94
N SER A 1060 7.86 1.51 -67.06
CA SER A 1060 8.59 1.86 -65.84
C SER A 1060 7.69 1.72 -64.63
N LEU A 1061 8.18 1.05 -63.59
CA LEU A 1061 7.55 0.96 -62.28
C LEU A 1061 8.42 1.75 -61.29
N VAL A 1062 7.84 2.79 -60.70
CA VAL A 1062 8.51 3.71 -59.78
C VAL A 1062 8.11 3.39 -58.35
N PHE A 1063 9.12 3.25 -57.49
CA PHE A 1063 9.02 3.10 -56.04
C PHE A 1063 9.78 4.27 -55.40
N GLU A 1064 9.04 5.20 -54.82
CA GLU A 1064 9.53 6.36 -54.08
C GLU A 1064 9.87 5.96 -52.64
N GLN A 1065 10.79 6.72 -52.02
CA GLN A 1065 11.16 6.64 -50.60
C GLN A 1065 11.68 5.26 -50.14
N MET A 1066 12.56 4.65 -50.92
CA MET A 1066 13.25 3.40 -50.55
C MET A 1066 14.50 3.74 -49.73
N ASP A 1067 14.42 3.65 -48.39
CA ASP A 1067 15.54 3.93 -47.49
C ASP A 1067 16.45 2.71 -47.29
N PHE A 1068 17.62 2.72 -47.93
CA PHE A 1068 18.60 1.65 -47.83
C PHE A 1068 19.51 1.73 -46.59
N ILE A 1069 19.26 2.68 -45.67
CA ILE A 1069 20.04 2.94 -44.46
C ILE A 1069 21.56 3.05 -44.73
N THR A 1070 22.38 3.18 -43.69
CA THR A 1070 23.84 3.25 -43.83
C THR A 1070 24.49 1.90 -44.17
N GLU A 1071 23.85 0.80 -43.78
CA GLU A 1071 24.33 -0.56 -44.05
C GLU A 1071 24.23 -0.92 -45.54
N GLY A 1072 23.27 -0.33 -46.26
CA GLY A 1072 23.03 -0.50 -47.69
C GLY A 1072 22.42 -1.84 -48.10
N ALA A 1073 21.96 -1.92 -49.35
CA ALA A 1073 21.58 -3.15 -50.01
C ALA A 1073 22.61 -3.54 -51.07
N SER A 1074 23.04 -4.80 -51.06
CA SER A 1074 23.96 -5.35 -52.06
C SER A 1074 23.32 -6.42 -52.94
N ARG A 1075 22.08 -6.82 -52.64
CA ARG A 1075 21.33 -7.78 -53.43
C ARG A 1075 19.91 -7.35 -53.67
N LEU A 1076 19.35 -7.87 -54.76
CA LEU A 1076 17.96 -7.73 -55.11
C LEU A 1076 17.38 -9.09 -55.47
N VAL A 1077 16.29 -9.43 -54.81
CA VAL A 1077 15.49 -10.61 -55.11
C VAL A 1077 14.29 -10.17 -55.93
N ILE A 1078 14.07 -10.79 -57.09
CA ILE A 1078 12.88 -10.59 -57.92
C ILE A 1078 12.15 -11.93 -58.07
N TYR A 1079 10.86 -11.91 -57.84
CA TYR A 1079 9.92 -12.96 -58.22
C TYR A 1079 9.16 -12.53 -59.47
N GLY A 1080 9.39 -13.24 -60.56
CA GLY A 1080 8.82 -12.90 -61.85
C GLY A 1080 8.99 -14.02 -62.87
N ARG A 1081 8.50 -13.77 -64.08
CA ARG A 1081 8.59 -14.71 -65.21
C ARG A 1081 9.04 -13.99 -66.47
N SER A 1082 9.96 -14.60 -67.21
CA SER A 1082 10.35 -14.16 -68.55
C SER A 1082 10.12 -15.28 -69.56
N PRO A 1083 9.32 -15.08 -70.63
CA PRO A 1083 9.16 -16.05 -71.71
C PRO A 1083 10.32 -16.00 -72.73
N ILE A 1084 11.25 -15.03 -72.62
CA ILE A 1084 12.41 -14.85 -73.50
C ILE A 1084 13.72 -15.21 -72.79
N ASP A 1085 14.72 -15.68 -73.56
CA ASP A 1085 16.00 -16.20 -73.06
C ASP A 1085 16.75 -15.21 -72.16
N LYS A 1086 16.74 -13.93 -72.53
CA LYS A 1086 17.36 -12.84 -71.76
C LYS A 1086 16.45 -11.63 -71.75
N ASN A 1087 15.91 -11.30 -70.57
CA ASN A 1087 15.19 -10.06 -70.35
C ASN A 1087 16.00 -9.14 -69.45
N THR A 1088 16.38 -7.98 -69.96
CA THR A 1088 17.21 -7.01 -69.25
C THR A 1088 16.33 -6.00 -68.52
N ILE A 1089 16.50 -5.91 -67.20
CA ILE A 1089 15.77 -4.96 -66.36
C ILE A 1089 16.75 -3.88 -65.92
N HIS A 1090 16.47 -2.64 -66.26
CA HIS A 1090 17.23 -1.48 -65.81
C HIS A 1090 16.68 -1.02 -64.47
N ILE A 1091 17.52 -0.95 -63.45
CA ILE A 1091 17.14 -0.48 -62.12
C ILE A 1091 17.82 0.87 -61.92
N ARG A 1092 17.01 1.91 -61.82
CA ARG A 1092 17.50 3.27 -61.59
C ARG A 1092 17.27 3.65 -60.13
N PHE A 1093 18.33 4.02 -59.43
CA PHE A 1093 18.30 4.60 -58.08
C PHE A 1093 18.57 6.10 -58.19
N GLU A 1094 17.75 6.93 -57.55
CA GLU A 1094 17.86 8.39 -57.62
C GLU A 1094 17.80 9.02 -56.22
N GLU A 1095 18.79 9.86 -55.90
CA GLU A 1095 18.88 10.65 -54.67
C GLU A 1095 19.11 12.11 -55.05
N GLY A 1096 18.07 12.94 -54.92
CA GLY A 1096 18.11 14.33 -55.38
C GLY A 1096 18.33 14.43 -56.90
N GLU A 1097 19.45 15.05 -57.32
CA GLU A 1097 19.85 15.17 -58.73
C GLU A 1097 20.79 14.05 -59.20
N GLU A 1098 21.26 13.18 -58.30
CA GLU A 1098 22.16 12.08 -58.63
C GLU A 1098 21.37 10.82 -58.99
N SER A 1099 21.78 10.13 -60.07
CA SER A 1099 21.14 8.89 -60.52
C SER A 1099 22.16 7.78 -60.78
N ASN A 1100 22.00 6.64 -60.14
CA ASN A 1100 22.75 5.41 -60.40
C ASN A 1100 21.90 4.43 -61.21
N HIS A 1101 22.46 3.88 -62.29
CA HIS A 1101 21.79 2.91 -63.15
C HIS A 1101 22.48 1.55 -63.06
N GLN A 1102 21.75 0.55 -62.58
CA GLN A 1102 22.20 -0.83 -62.52
C GLN A 1102 21.38 -1.71 -63.46
N LEU A 1103 21.99 -2.81 -63.89
CA LEU A 1103 21.46 -3.68 -64.94
C LEU A 1103 21.46 -5.11 -64.46
N ILE A 1104 20.31 -5.77 -64.56
CA ILE A 1104 20.19 -7.21 -64.27
C ILE A 1104 19.61 -7.95 -65.48
N GLU A 1105 20.04 -9.19 -65.68
CA GLU A 1105 19.51 -10.07 -66.73
C GLU A 1105 18.67 -11.19 -66.09
N PHE A 1106 17.35 -11.13 -66.27
CA PHE A 1106 16.43 -12.19 -65.86
C PHE A 1106 16.29 -13.23 -66.98
N THR A 1107 16.72 -14.46 -66.72
CA THR A 1107 16.72 -15.55 -67.70
C THR A 1107 15.34 -16.21 -67.84
N GLN A 1108 15.10 -16.89 -68.97
CA GLN A 1108 13.82 -17.53 -69.28
C GLN A 1108 13.31 -18.46 -68.17
N SER A 1109 12.00 -18.40 -67.91
CA SER A 1109 11.30 -19.31 -67.00
C SER A 1109 9.89 -19.63 -67.50
N ASP A 1110 9.49 -20.90 -67.35
CA ASP A 1110 8.15 -21.35 -67.76
C ASP A 1110 7.03 -20.83 -66.84
N GLY A 1111 7.37 -20.47 -65.60
CA GLY A 1111 6.49 -19.87 -64.60
C GLY A 1111 7.21 -18.83 -63.74
N TYR A 1112 6.50 -18.27 -62.74
CA TYR A 1112 7.11 -17.33 -61.80
C TYR A 1112 8.17 -18.02 -60.94
N VAL A 1113 9.37 -17.43 -60.91
CA VAL A 1113 10.51 -17.94 -60.15
C VAL A 1113 11.19 -16.80 -59.40
N GLU A 1114 11.74 -17.13 -58.24
CA GLU A 1114 12.60 -16.22 -57.49
C GLU A 1114 14.03 -16.26 -58.05
N ARG A 1115 14.62 -15.09 -58.26
CA ARG A 1115 16.01 -14.91 -58.68
C ARG A 1115 16.67 -13.84 -57.82
N VAL A 1116 17.89 -14.11 -57.40
CA VAL A 1116 18.73 -13.20 -56.62
C VAL A 1116 19.78 -12.60 -57.55
N PHE A 1117 19.93 -11.28 -57.50
CA PHE A 1117 20.87 -10.50 -58.29
C PHE A 1117 21.79 -9.73 -57.35
N GLU A 1118 23.09 -9.78 -57.64
CA GLU A 1118 24.08 -8.93 -56.97
C GLU A 1118 23.99 -7.52 -57.56
N LEU A 1119 24.03 -6.52 -56.69
CA LEU A 1119 23.98 -5.10 -57.02
C LEU A 1119 25.23 -4.40 -56.50
N GLU A 1120 25.62 -3.32 -57.17
CA GLU A 1120 26.49 -2.34 -56.54
C GLU A 1120 25.76 -1.74 -55.33
N LYS A 1121 26.46 -1.68 -54.20
CA LYS A 1121 25.88 -1.30 -52.92
C LYS A 1121 25.15 0.05 -53.01
N VAL A 1122 23.87 0.07 -52.66
CA VAL A 1122 23.05 1.28 -52.60
C VAL A 1122 22.78 1.63 -51.13
N THR A 1123 22.87 2.91 -50.77
CA THR A 1123 22.65 3.43 -49.41
C THR A 1123 21.76 4.66 -49.44
N GLY A 1124 21.19 5.03 -48.29
CA GLY A 1124 20.35 6.23 -48.16
C GLY A 1124 18.97 6.09 -48.79
N GLU A 1125 18.18 7.17 -48.74
CA GLU A 1125 16.83 7.22 -49.32
C GLU A 1125 16.89 7.45 -50.83
N GLN A 1126 16.34 6.53 -51.60
CA GLN A 1126 16.39 6.54 -53.06
C GLN A 1126 14.99 6.38 -53.65
N ARG A 1127 14.76 7.00 -54.82
CA ARG A 1127 13.70 6.57 -55.73
C ARG A 1127 14.22 5.44 -56.60
N VAL A 1128 13.56 4.29 -56.56
CA VAL A 1128 13.90 3.09 -57.33
C VAL A 1128 12.94 2.96 -58.51
N THR A 1129 13.45 2.94 -59.74
CA THR A 1129 12.63 2.71 -60.94
C THR A 1129 13.08 1.45 -61.67
N PHE A 1130 12.18 0.49 -61.86
CA PHE A 1130 12.38 -0.65 -62.74
C PHE A 1130 11.93 -0.29 -64.15
N ILE A 1131 12.86 -0.24 -65.09
CA ILE A 1131 12.65 0.19 -66.48
C ILE A 1131 12.83 -1.00 -67.42
N PHE A 1132 11.81 -1.26 -68.22
CA PHE A 1132 11.74 -2.31 -69.21
C PHE A 1132 11.77 -1.68 -70.61
N LEU A 1133 12.89 -1.86 -71.32
CA LEU A 1133 13.14 -1.25 -72.63
C LEU A 1133 12.45 -2.03 -73.77
N PRO A 1134 12.39 -1.48 -75.00
CA PRO A 1134 11.80 -2.17 -76.14
C PRO A 1134 12.39 -3.55 -76.39
N GLY A 1135 11.53 -4.56 -76.51
CA GLY A 1135 11.90 -5.97 -76.65
C GLY A 1135 11.71 -6.82 -75.38
N SER A 1136 11.40 -6.19 -74.24
CA SER A 1136 11.09 -6.89 -72.98
C SER A 1136 9.79 -7.66 -73.07
N GLN A 1137 9.73 -8.81 -72.41
CA GLN A 1137 8.49 -9.55 -72.10
C GLN A 1137 8.62 -10.09 -70.69
N PHE A 1138 7.96 -9.47 -69.71
CA PHE A 1138 8.11 -9.85 -68.31
C PHE A 1138 6.79 -9.85 -67.56
N ASP A 1139 6.61 -10.80 -66.66
CA ASP A 1139 5.58 -10.74 -65.64
C ASP A 1139 6.28 -10.51 -64.29
N PHE A 1140 6.02 -9.37 -63.66
CA PHE A 1140 6.68 -8.95 -62.43
C PHE A 1140 5.75 -9.17 -61.24
N GLY A 1141 6.09 -10.12 -60.37
CA GLY A 1141 5.32 -10.41 -59.15
C GLY A 1141 5.71 -9.47 -58.01
N TRP A 1142 6.88 -9.70 -57.40
CA TRP A 1142 7.39 -8.88 -56.30
C TRP A 1142 8.91 -8.77 -56.33
N PHE A 1143 9.46 -7.83 -55.55
CA PHE A 1143 10.89 -7.74 -55.29
C PHE A 1143 11.20 -7.41 -53.82
N ARG A 1144 12.43 -7.68 -53.40
CA ARG A 1144 12.97 -7.28 -52.09
C ARG A 1144 14.46 -7.02 -52.20
N PHE A 1145 14.95 -5.98 -51.56
CA PHE A 1145 16.40 -5.79 -51.42
C PHE A 1145 16.94 -6.48 -50.18
N GLU A 1146 18.17 -6.99 -50.25
CA GLU A 1146 18.86 -7.65 -49.15
C GLU A 1146 20.22 -7.00 -48.89
N ARG A 1147 20.65 -7.08 -47.63
CA ARG A 1147 21.91 -6.50 -47.14
C ARG A 1147 23.12 -7.27 -47.67
#